data_AF-A0A8K0I9Q6-F1
#
_entry.id   AF-A0A8K0I9Q6-F1
#
_cell.length_a   1.000
_cell.length_b   1.000
_cell.length_c   1.000
_cell.angle_alpha   90.00
_cell.angle_beta   90.00
_cell.angle_gamma   90.00
#
_symmetry.space_group_name_H-M   'P 1'
#
loop_
_entity.id
_entity.type
_entity.pdbx_description
1 polymer ?
#
loop_
_entity_poly.entity_id
_entity_poly.type
_entity_poly.pdbx_seq_one_letter_code
_entity_poly.pdbx_strand_id
1 'polypeptide(L)'
;MYQWRKFEFFEEKSAGKASIPSEITGQILCCSSGRGRIAVGCDDGTVGLLDRGFKLSYRFQAHASSVLFIQQLKQRNFLVTIGEDEQTSPQLSSICLKVFDLDKIEPEGSSTTTPLCVQILRIFTNQFPEAKITSFLVLEEAPPILLIAIGLDSGSIYCIKGDIARERITRFRLQVEAVSDKSLFSIMGLGFRVEGRALQLFAVTPSSVSLFSLHDQPPKRQTLDQIGCDANAVTMNDRLDLIIGRPEAVYFYEVDGRGPCWAFDGEKKFLGWFRGYLLCVIADQRSSKNTFNVYDLKNRLIAHSMVVGEVSHLLCEWGFIILLMSDKKILCIAEKDMESKLDMLFKKNLYTVAINLVQSQQADAASTAEVLRKYGDHLYGRQDYDEAMSQYINTIGHLEPSYVIQKFLDAQRIHNLTSYLEKLHERGLASKDHTTLLLNCYTKLKDVEKLNKFIKDEDAVGEHKFDVETAIRVCRAAGYHEHALYVAKKAERHEWYLKILLEDLGRFHEALQYISSLEPNEAGVTVKEYGKILVEHRPAETVDILLRLCIDGGESTARRASSSMHLLMLPSPMDFINIFVHSPQSLMDFLEKYISKVKDSPAQVEIHNTLLELYLSDTLSFPSVSQVNGGEDRDLKVTSVGEVANGSVKKSKEKYTVENKDVRKEKDCLERQQKGLTLLRNAWTSDMEQPLYDADLAVILCEMNKFKDGLLFLYEKMKLYKEVIACYMQAHDHDGLIMCCKKLGDSTHGGDPSLWGDLLKYFGELGEDCSKEVKEVLTYIERDDILPPIVVLQTLSRNPCLTLSVVKDYIARKLEQETKLIEDDRKSIEKYQEDTASMRKEIQDLRTNARIFQLSKCTACTFTLDLPAVHFMCMHSFHLRCLGDNEKECPECAPEYRSILETKRNLEQNARDQNWFFQQLKNSKDGFSVIADYFGKGVVSKTGTDPPQVPSSGGT
;
A
#
# COMPACT_ATOMS: atom_id res chain seq x y z
N MET A 1 8.76 18.92 -59.49
CA MET A 1 7.47 19.18 -58.82
C MET A 1 7.25 18.10 -57.77
N TYR A 2 7.17 18.43 -56.47
CA TYR A 2 6.74 17.45 -55.47
C TYR A 2 5.22 17.30 -55.57
N GLN A 3 4.76 16.10 -55.94
CA GLN A 3 3.34 15.82 -56.09
C GLN A 3 2.69 15.76 -54.71
N TRP A 4 1.79 16.71 -54.42
CA TRP A 4 1.07 16.76 -53.16
C TRP A 4 0.20 15.50 -53.01
N ARG A 5 0.27 14.86 -51.84
CA ARG A 5 -0.49 13.63 -51.58
C ARG A 5 -1.96 13.97 -51.31
N LYS A 6 -2.88 13.27 -51.98
CA LYS A 6 -4.33 13.45 -51.84
C LYS A 6 -4.94 12.52 -50.77
N PHE A 7 -5.80 13.09 -49.94
CA PHE A 7 -6.64 12.43 -48.95
C PHE A 7 -8.07 12.97 -49.03
N GLU A 8 -8.98 12.29 -48.35
CA GLU A 8 -10.37 12.70 -48.20
C GLU A 8 -10.67 12.89 -46.71
N PHE A 9 -9.97 13.84 -46.09
CA PHE A 9 -10.22 14.28 -44.71
C PHE A 9 -11.52 15.07 -44.58
N PHE A 10 -12.10 15.50 -45.70
CA PHE A 10 -13.42 16.10 -45.76
C PHE A 10 -14.37 15.24 -46.59
N GLU A 11 -15.65 15.32 -46.25
CA GLU A 11 -16.77 14.67 -46.92
C GLU A 11 -17.90 15.65 -47.19
N GLU A 12 -18.71 15.37 -48.21
CA GLU A 12 -19.95 16.09 -48.48
C GLU A 12 -21.05 15.56 -47.56
N LYS A 13 -21.48 16.35 -46.57
CA LYS A 13 -22.53 15.90 -45.62
C LYS A 13 -23.94 15.94 -46.19
N SER A 14 -24.12 16.61 -47.32
CA SER A 14 -25.41 16.80 -47.99
C SER A 14 -25.44 16.10 -49.35
N ALA A 15 -25.42 14.75 -49.35
CA ALA A 15 -25.68 13.94 -50.56
C ALA A 15 -27.11 14.09 -51.14
N GLY A 16 -27.86 15.12 -50.68
CA GLY A 16 -29.16 15.55 -51.18
C GLY A 16 -29.14 17.07 -51.33
N LYS A 17 -29.71 17.56 -52.44
CA LYS A 17 -29.68 18.93 -52.94
C LYS A 17 -30.08 19.97 -51.87
N ALA A 18 -29.10 20.52 -51.14
CA ALA A 18 -29.28 21.79 -50.47
C ALA A 18 -29.28 22.89 -51.56
N SER A 19 -30.40 23.58 -51.71
CA SER A 19 -30.52 24.78 -52.53
C SER A 19 -31.02 25.92 -51.66
N ILE A 20 -30.72 27.15 -52.05
CA ILE A 20 -31.33 28.30 -51.39
C ILE A 20 -32.85 28.23 -51.56
N PRO A 21 -33.65 28.58 -50.51
CA PRO A 21 -35.11 28.53 -50.58
C PRO A 21 -35.66 29.34 -51.76
N SER A 22 -36.71 28.84 -52.39
CA SER A 22 -37.46 29.51 -53.46
C SER A 22 -37.97 30.89 -53.09
N GLU A 23 -38.16 31.11 -51.78
CA GLU A 23 -38.55 32.34 -51.11
C GLU A 23 -37.48 33.45 -51.24
N ILE A 24 -36.25 33.12 -51.67
CA ILE A 24 -35.23 34.07 -52.11
C ILE A 24 -35.24 34.14 -53.64
N THR A 25 -36.15 34.97 -54.15
CA THR A 25 -36.40 35.22 -55.57
C THR A 25 -35.22 35.90 -56.29
N GLY A 26 -34.68 36.98 -55.71
CA GLY A 26 -33.61 37.79 -56.31
C GLY A 26 -32.30 37.05 -56.58
N GLN A 27 -31.44 37.63 -57.42
CA GLN A 27 -30.05 37.21 -57.55
C GLN A 27 -29.26 37.63 -56.30
N ILE A 28 -28.36 36.75 -55.86
CA ILE A 28 -27.55 36.97 -54.66
C ILE A 28 -26.29 37.73 -55.08
N LEU A 29 -26.06 38.87 -54.42
CA LEU A 29 -24.92 39.75 -54.69
C LEU A 29 -23.84 39.64 -53.61
N CYS A 30 -24.25 39.43 -52.35
CA CYS A 30 -23.34 39.38 -51.22
C CYS A 30 -23.83 38.39 -50.15
N CYS A 31 -22.90 37.84 -49.38
CA CYS A 31 -23.18 36.91 -48.28
C CYS A 31 -22.22 37.14 -47.11
N SER A 32 -22.69 36.89 -45.89
CA SER A 32 -21.87 36.87 -44.67
C SER A 32 -22.33 35.71 -43.78
N SER A 33 -21.40 34.99 -43.16
CA SER A 33 -21.70 34.08 -42.05
C SER A 33 -21.45 34.74 -40.69
N GLY A 34 -22.23 34.36 -39.69
CA GLY A 34 -22.01 34.78 -38.31
C GLY A 34 -23.10 34.29 -37.35
N ARG A 35 -22.71 34.08 -36.08
CA ARG A 35 -23.62 33.72 -34.97
C ARG A 35 -24.52 32.51 -35.27
N GLY A 36 -24.03 31.57 -36.08
CA GLY A 36 -24.78 30.37 -36.46
C GLY A 36 -25.92 30.63 -37.46
N ARG A 37 -25.86 31.72 -38.23
CA ARG A 37 -26.75 32.03 -39.36
C ARG A 37 -25.91 32.42 -40.58
N ILE A 38 -26.52 32.38 -41.75
CA ILE A 38 -25.94 32.94 -42.98
C ILE A 38 -26.87 34.05 -43.47
N ALA A 39 -26.32 35.26 -43.58
CA ALA A 39 -27.01 36.42 -44.14
C ALA A 39 -26.72 36.55 -45.63
N VAL A 40 -27.77 36.68 -46.44
CA VAL A 40 -27.75 36.71 -47.90
C VAL A 40 -28.40 38.02 -48.36
N GLY A 41 -27.66 38.85 -49.10
CA GLY A 41 -28.16 40.11 -49.68
C GLY A 41 -28.45 39.95 -51.18
N CYS A 42 -29.61 40.45 -51.61
CA CYS A 42 -30.12 40.27 -52.97
C CYS A 42 -30.16 41.57 -53.79
N ASP A 43 -30.24 41.41 -55.11
CA ASP A 43 -30.48 42.45 -56.10
C ASP A 43 -31.85 43.15 -55.98
N ASP A 44 -32.81 42.53 -55.29
CA ASP A 44 -34.14 43.07 -54.98
C ASP A 44 -34.20 43.89 -53.66
N GLY A 45 -33.05 44.18 -53.06
CA GLY A 45 -32.92 44.99 -51.85
C GLY A 45 -33.27 44.25 -50.55
N THR A 46 -33.62 42.96 -50.63
CA THR A 46 -33.90 42.14 -49.45
C THR A 46 -32.67 41.44 -48.88
N VAL A 47 -32.78 41.16 -47.58
CA VAL A 47 -31.85 40.32 -46.83
C VAL A 47 -32.59 39.12 -46.29
N GLY A 48 -32.06 37.92 -46.58
CA GLY A 48 -32.50 36.65 -46.01
C GLY A 48 -31.50 36.11 -45.00
N LEU A 49 -31.97 35.63 -43.85
CA LEU A 49 -31.17 34.89 -42.87
C LEU A 49 -31.51 33.40 -42.96
N LEU A 50 -30.52 32.56 -43.24
CA LEU A 50 -30.64 31.11 -43.34
C LEU A 50 -30.19 30.41 -42.03
N ASP A 51 -30.91 29.36 -41.64
CA ASP A 51 -30.52 28.44 -40.56
C ASP A 51 -29.56 27.33 -41.03
N ARG A 52 -29.16 26.46 -40.09
CA ARG A 52 -28.28 25.30 -40.34
C ARG A 52 -28.84 24.28 -41.35
N GLY A 53 -30.16 24.27 -41.58
CA GLY A 53 -30.82 23.47 -42.59
C GLY A 53 -30.96 24.18 -43.94
N PHE A 54 -30.35 25.36 -44.10
CA PHE A 54 -30.52 26.29 -45.21
C PHE A 54 -31.97 26.76 -45.41
N LYS A 55 -32.80 26.70 -44.36
CA LYS A 55 -34.17 27.23 -44.40
C LYS A 55 -34.14 28.71 -44.07
N LEU A 56 -35.04 29.44 -44.72
CA LEU A 56 -35.23 30.87 -44.46
C LEU A 56 -35.81 31.05 -43.05
N SER A 57 -34.99 31.56 -42.13
CA SER A 57 -35.44 31.93 -40.78
C SER A 57 -36.19 33.26 -40.78
N TYR A 58 -35.75 34.19 -41.62
CA TYR A 58 -36.15 35.58 -41.57
C TYR A 58 -35.82 36.27 -42.90
N ARG A 59 -36.74 37.09 -43.44
CA ARG A 59 -36.52 37.94 -44.63
C ARG A 59 -37.09 39.32 -44.35
N PHE A 60 -36.36 40.36 -44.73
CA PHE A 60 -36.82 41.75 -44.63
C PHE A 60 -36.24 42.60 -45.77
N GLN A 61 -36.89 43.73 -46.07
CA GLN A 61 -36.38 44.73 -47.01
C GLN A 61 -35.31 45.57 -46.29
N ALA A 62 -34.06 45.51 -46.74
CA ALA A 62 -32.99 46.30 -46.14
C ALA A 62 -32.76 47.63 -46.90
N HIS A 63 -32.87 47.60 -48.23
CA HIS A 63 -32.66 48.74 -49.13
C HIS A 63 -33.76 48.78 -50.20
N ALA A 64 -34.04 49.95 -50.77
CA ALA A 64 -35.15 50.09 -51.72
C ALA A 64 -34.89 49.40 -53.08
N SER A 65 -33.63 49.39 -53.55
CA SER A 65 -33.25 48.77 -54.82
C SER A 65 -32.42 47.50 -54.64
N SER A 66 -31.18 47.58 -54.14
CA SER A 66 -30.25 46.43 -54.11
C SER A 66 -29.38 46.40 -52.84
N VAL A 67 -28.94 45.21 -52.41
CA VAL A 67 -27.97 45.02 -51.31
C VAL A 67 -26.61 44.65 -51.89
N LEU A 68 -25.72 45.63 -51.97
CA LEU A 68 -24.38 45.49 -52.58
C LEU A 68 -23.40 44.75 -51.68
N PHE A 69 -23.40 45.05 -50.38
CA PHE A 69 -22.52 44.41 -49.39
C PHE A 69 -23.25 44.14 -48.08
N ILE A 70 -22.84 43.06 -47.42
CA ILE A 70 -23.39 42.63 -46.13
C ILE A 70 -22.26 42.12 -45.24
N GLN A 71 -22.24 42.54 -43.98
CA GLN A 71 -21.33 42.01 -42.95
C GLN A 71 -22.12 41.82 -41.67
N GLN A 72 -22.24 40.56 -41.25
CA GLN A 72 -22.76 40.22 -39.93
C GLN A 72 -21.63 40.36 -38.91
N LEU A 73 -21.92 41.03 -37.80
CA LEU A 73 -20.96 41.21 -36.70
C LEU A 73 -20.92 39.96 -35.81
N LYS A 74 -19.77 39.74 -35.16
CA LYS A 74 -19.51 38.52 -34.38
C LYS A 74 -19.84 38.76 -32.90
N GLN A 75 -19.43 39.88 -32.33
CA GLN A 75 -19.63 40.16 -30.89
C GLN A 75 -21.08 40.61 -30.61
N ARG A 76 -21.61 41.56 -31.37
CA ARG A 76 -23.04 41.95 -31.31
C ARG A 76 -23.87 41.29 -32.41
N ASN A 77 -25.18 41.12 -32.20
CA ASN A 77 -26.11 40.63 -33.23
C ASN A 77 -26.51 41.73 -34.22
N PHE A 78 -25.53 42.50 -34.69
CA PHE A 78 -25.74 43.59 -35.62
C PHE A 78 -25.42 43.13 -37.04
N LEU A 79 -26.20 43.65 -37.99
CA LEU A 79 -26.02 43.41 -39.41
C LEU A 79 -25.77 44.74 -40.10
N VAL A 80 -24.59 44.89 -40.71
CA VAL A 80 -24.25 46.08 -41.48
C VAL A 80 -24.47 45.78 -42.95
N THR A 81 -25.25 46.60 -43.64
CA THR A 81 -25.50 46.48 -45.08
C THR A 81 -25.13 47.78 -45.79
N ILE A 82 -24.66 47.65 -47.03
CA ILE A 82 -24.55 48.76 -47.98
C ILE A 82 -25.44 48.43 -49.16
N GLY A 83 -26.23 49.41 -49.60
CA GLY A 83 -27.18 49.22 -50.68
C GLY A 83 -27.74 50.55 -51.20
N GLU A 84 -28.60 50.43 -52.20
CA GLU A 84 -29.19 51.56 -52.91
C GLU A 84 -30.62 51.82 -52.43
N ASP A 85 -30.86 53.02 -51.91
CA ASP A 85 -32.17 53.55 -51.52
C ASP A 85 -32.71 54.59 -52.53
N GLU A 86 -34.00 54.92 -52.42
CA GLU A 86 -34.62 55.99 -53.22
C GLU A 86 -33.93 57.35 -52.97
N GLN A 87 -33.54 58.03 -54.06
CA GLN A 87 -32.89 59.33 -54.00
C GLN A 87 -33.87 60.40 -53.51
N THR A 88 -33.77 60.77 -52.23
CA THR A 88 -34.60 61.82 -51.62
C THR A 88 -34.30 63.22 -52.16
N SER A 89 -33.14 63.42 -52.79
CA SER A 89 -32.83 64.59 -53.62
C SER A 89 -31.73 64.28 -54.64
N PRO A 90 -31.68 64.96 -55.81
CA PRO A 90 -30.70 64.69 -56.87
C PRO A 90 -29.28 65.20 -56.57
N GLN A 91 -29.01 65.69 -55.35
CA GLN A 91 -27.69 66.11 -54.89
C GLN A 91 -27.03 65.09 -53.95
N LEU A 92 -27.73 63.98 -53.66
CA LEU A 92 -27.32 62.97 -52.69
C LEU A 92 -27.27 61.60 -53.37
N SER A 93 -26.16 60.88 -53.19
CA SER A 93 -26.04 59.49 -53.62
C SER A 93 -27.15 58.63 -53.00
N SER A 94 -27.69 57.70 -53.79
CA SER A 94 -28.60 56.64 -53.35
C SER A 94 -27.91 55.60 -52.45
N ILE A 95 -26.58 55.53 -52.44
CA ILE A 95 -25.83 54.51 -51.72
C ILE A 95 -25.69 54.89 -50.25
N CYS A 96 -26.30 54.09 -49.37
CA CYS A 96 -26.25 54.28 -47.93
C CYS A 96 -25.76 53.02 -47.20
N LEU A 97 -25.25 53.21 -45.98
CA LEU A 97 -24.89 52.15 -45.05
C LEU A 97 -25.94 52.11 -43.93
N LYS A 98 -26.54 50.93 -43.69
CA LYS A 98 -27.50 50.72 -42.60
C LYS A 98 -26.93 49.74 -41.58
N VAL A 99 -27.25 49.97 -40.31
CA VAL A 99 -26.92 49.07 -39.20
C VAL A 99 -28.21 48.59 -38.54
N PHE A 100 -28.50 47.31 -38.66
CA PHE A 100 -29.68 46.69 -38.06
C PHE A 100 -29.31 45.94 -36.77
N ASP A 101 -30.11 46.09 -35.73
CA ASP A 101 -30.06 45.29 -34.51
C ASP A 101 -31.01 44.10 -34.64
N LEU A 102 -30.47 42.90 -34.86
CA LEU A 102 -31.28 41.70 -35.08
C LEU A 102 -31.87 41.12 -33.78
N ASP A 103 -31.53 41.68 -32.61
CA ASP A 103 -32.16 41.33 -31.33
C ASP A 103 -33.43 42.16 -31.06
N LYS A 104 -33.71 43.20 -31.87
CA LYS A 104 -34.87 44.09 -31.72
C LYS A 104 -35.70 44.15 -33.00
N ILE A 105 -37.01 44.16 -32.84
CA ILE A 105 -37.99 44.30 -33.93
C ILE A 105 -38.61 45.69 -33.83
N GLU A 106 -38.93 46.31 -34.97
CA GLU A 106 -39.62 47.61 -34.99
C GLU A 106 -41.05 47.50 -34.42
N PRO A 107 -41.49 48.46 -33.59
CA PRO A 107 -42.82 48.43 -32.98
C PRO A 107 -43.92 48.74 -34.02
N GLU A 108 -44.77 47.74 -34.26
CA GLU A 108 -46.10 47.77 -34.90
C GLU A 108 -46.39 48.91 -35.91
N GLY A 109 -46.15 48.62 -37.20
CA GLY A 109 -46.55 49.52 -38.30
C GLY A 109 -46.64 48.87 -39.69
N SER A 110 -46.03 47.70 -39.92
CA SER A 110 -46.13 46.95 -41.18
C SER A 110 -46.44 45.47 -40.94
N SER A 111 -47.00 44.80 -41.96
CA SER A 111 -47.33 43.36 -41.94
C SER A 111 -46.11 42.44 -41.99
N THR A 112 -44.89 43.00 -41.99
CA THR A 112 -43.62 42.28 -41.99
C THR A 112 -42.84 42.62 -40.73
N THR A 113 -42.40 41.61 -39.98
CA THR A 113 -41.49 41.81 -38.85
C THR A 113 -40.14 42.29 -39.38
N THR A 114 -39.82 43.57 -39.20
CA THR A 114 -38.53 44.20 -39.60
C THR A 114 -37.59 44.35 -38.41
N PRO A 115 -36.27 44.12 -38.57
CA PRO A 115 -35.31 44.33 -37.49
C PRO A 115 -35.05 45.82 -37.34
N LEU A 116 -34.81 46.28 -36.10
CA LEU A 116 -34.64 47.69 -35.81
C LEU A 116 -33.43 48.27 -36.57
N CYS A 117 -33.67 49.22 -37.48
CA CYS A 117 -32.61 50.00 -38.08
C CYS A 117 -32.05 50.99 -37.04
N VAL A 118 -30.89 50.69 -36.47
CA VAL A 118 -30.24 51.51 -35.43
C VAL A 118 -29.73 52.83 -36.01
N GLN A 119 -29.19 52.79 -37.24
CA GLN A 119 -28.65 53.98 -37.89
C GLN A 119 -28.53 53.82 -39.41
N ILE A 120 -28.71 54.93 -40.13
CA ILE A 120 -28.48 55.09 -41.56
C ILE A 120 -27.38 56.13 -41.77
N LEU A 121 -26.22 55.70 -42.28
CA LEU A 121 -25.09 56.57 -42.60
C LEU A 121 -24.93 56.75 -44.11
N ARG A 122 -24.90 57.99 -44.59
CA ARG A 122 -24.45 58.29 -45.96
C ARG A 122 -22.93 58.12 -46.06
N ILE A 123 -22.48 57.27 -46.96
CA ILE A 123 -21.07 57.01 -47.23
C ILE A 123 -20.46 58.23 -47.92
N PHE A 124 -21.09 58.68 -49.01
CA PHE A 124 -20.63 59.78 -49.84
C PHE A 124 -21.13 61.14 -49.34
N THR A 125 -20.26 62.14 -49.39
CA THR A 125 -20.51 63.55 -49.00
C THR A 125 -19.58 64.48 -49.78
N ASN A 126 -19.72 65.81 -49.63
CA ASN A 126 -18.86 66.79 -50.32
C ASN A 126 -17.35 66.61 -50.05
N GLN A 127 -16.95 65.96 -48.95
CA GLN A 127 -15.55 65.64 -48.62
C GLN A 127 -15.13 64.22 -49.07
N PHE A 128 -16.11 63.37 -49.38
CA PHE A 128 -15.96 61.95 -49.70
C PHE A 128 -16.76 61.68 -50.98
N PRO A 129 -16.23 62.04 -52.17
CA PRO A 129 -16.97 61.95 -53.43
C PRO A 129 -17.38 60.52 -53.77
N GLU A 130 -18.45 60.41 -54.56
CA GLU A 130 -19.03 59.16 -55.04
C GLU A 130 -18.09 58.41 -56.00
N ALA A 131 -17.99 57.10 -55.79
CA ALA A 131 -17.08 56.18 -56.46
C ALA A 131 -17.63 54.76 -56.28
N LYS A 132 -17.31 53.82 -57.19
CA LYS A 132 -17.84 52.46 -57.07
C LYS A 132 -17.19 51.74 -55.88
N ILE A 133 -17.99 51.16 -55.00
CA ILE A 133 -17.50 50.34 -53.88
C ILE A 133 -17.10 48.98 -54.43
N THR A 134 -15.86 48.56 -54.16
CA THR A 134 -15.26 47.32 -54.67
C THR A 134 -14.94 46.33 -53.55
N SER A 135 -14.73 46.81 -52.32
CA SER A 135 -14.53 45.96 -51.14
C SER A 135 -15.09 46.62 -49.89
N PHE A 136 -15.53 45.79 -48.94
CA PHE A 136 -16.17 46.22 -47.70
C PHE A 136 -15.71 45.32 -46.55
N LEU A 137 -15.33 45.94 -45.43
CA LEU A 137 -14.92 45.21 -44.23
C LEU A 137 -15.28 46.01 -42.96
N VAL A 138 -15.74 45.32 -41.92
CA VAL A 138 -16.07 45.92 -40.62
C VAL A 138 -15.32 45.21 -39.50
N LEU A 139 -14.72 45.99 -38.61
CA LEU A 139 -14.03 45.54 -37.41
C LEU A 139 -14.76 46.03 -36.15
N GLU A 140 -14.99 45.10 -35.22
CA GLU A 140 -15.43 45.40 -33.85
C GLU A 140 -14.19 45.60 -32.96
N GLU A 141 -13.75 46.85 -32.79
CA GLU A 141 -12.53 47.19 -32.01
C GLU A 141 -12.77 47.00 -30.50
N ALA A 142 -13.86 47.56 -29.99
CA ALA A 142 -14.37 47.30 -28.64
C ALA A 142 -15.84 47.77 -28.59
N PRO A 143 -16.83 46.95 -28.19
CA PRO A 143 -18.24 47.34 -28.23
C PRO A 143 -18.50 48.62 -27.40
N PRO A 144 -19.09 49.69 -27.96
CA PRO A 144 -19.84 49.79 -29.22
C PRO A 144 -19.07 50.36 -30.43
N ILE A 145 -17.75 50.57 -30.32
CA ILE A 145 -16.91 51.19 -31.36
C ILE A 145 -16.72 50.23 -32.53
N LEU A 146 -17.17 50.67 -33.72
CA LEU A 146 -16.97 49.99 -34.99
C LEU A 146 -15.99 50.78 -35.85
N LEU A 147 -15.17 50.06 -36.61
CA LEU A 147 -14.34 50.60 -37.68
C LEU A 147 -14.75 49.94 -38.99
N ILE A 148 -15.35 50.72 -39.87
CA ILE A 148 -15.77 50.31 -41.22
C ILE A 148 -14.72 50.81 -42.22
N ALA A 149 -14.25 49.93 -43.10
CA ALA A 149 -13.41 50.28 -44.25
C ALA A 149 -14.16 49.94 -45.56
N ILE A 150 -14.19 50.90 -46.47
CA ILE A 150 -14.88 50.85 -47.75
C ILE A 150 -13.84 51.12 -48.84
N GLY A 151 -13.44 50.09 -49.56
CA GLY A 151 -12.52 50.19 -50.69
C GLY A 151 -13.25 50.57 -51.97
N LEU A 152 -12.64 51.47 -52.76
CA LEU A 152 -13.25 52.08 -53.94
C LEU A 152 -12.46 51.75 -55.22
N ASP A 153 -13.12 51.90 -56.37
CA ASP A 153 -12.49 51.84 -57.69
C ASP A 153 -11.40 52.91 -57.90
N SER A 154 -11.55 54.08 -57.25
CA SER A 154 -10.60 55.20 -57.26
C SER A 154 -9.28 54.99 -56.49
N GLY A 155 -8.99 53.79 -55.99
CA GLY A 155 -7.79 53.50 -55.18
C GLY A 155 -7.77 54.17 -53.78
N SER A 156 -8.90 54.77 -53.40
CA SER A 156 -9.16 55.30 -52.05
C SER A 156 -9.83 54.24 -51.17
N ILE A 157 -9.58 54.32 -49.87
CA ILE A 157 -10.35 53.60 -48.84
C ILE A 157 -10.98 54.64 -47.93
N TYR A 158 -12.29 54.61 -47.78
CA TYR A 158 -13.01 55.45 -46.83
C TYR A 158 -13.19 54.68 -45.52
N CYS A 159 -12.75 55.29 -44.42
CA CYS A 159 -12.84 54.72 -43.09
C CYS A 159 -13.79 55.52 -42.20
N ILE A 160 -14.70 54.81 -41.53
CA ILE A 160 -15.63 55.37 -40.54
C ILE A 160 -15.37 54.67 -39.21
N LYS A 161 -14.89 55.41 -38.20
CA LYS A 161 -14.56 54.88 -36.86
C LYS A 161 -15.40 55.57 -35.78
N GLY A 162 -16.11 54.80 -34.95
CA GLY A 162 -16.79 55.34 -33.77
C GLY A 162 -17.99 54.53 -33.27
N ASP A 163 -18.73 55.10 -32.32
CA ASP A 163 -20.01 54.54 -31.86
C ASP A 163 -21.13 55.00 -32.82
N ILE A 164 -21.50 54.11 -33.73
CA ILE A 164 -22.50 54.37 -34.78
C ILE A 164 -23.89 54.60 -34.19
N ALA A 165 -24.24 53.89 -33.11
CA ALA A 165 -25.56 53.98 -32.47
C ALA A 165 -25.77 55.31 -31.73
N ARG A 166 -24.69 56.08 -31.48
CA ARG A 166 -24.72 57.41 -30.84
C ARG A 166 -24.22 58.53 -31.74
N GLU A 167 -24.03 58.27 -33.04
CA GLU A 167 -23.44 59.19 -34.04
C GLU A 167 -22.05 59.76 -33.68
N ARG A 168 -21.32 59.14 -32.75
CA ARG A 168 -19.98 59.58 -32.34
C ARG A 168 -18.94 59.00 -33.28
N ILE A 169 -19.03 59.39 -34.55
CA ILE A 169 -18.22 58.88 -35.65
C ILE A 169 -17.16 59.88 -36.12
N THR A 170 -16.02 59.34 -36.54
CA THR A 170 -14.94 60.04 -37.23
C THR A 170 -14.80 59.45 -38.63
N ARG A 171 -14.51 60.28 -39.63
CA ARG A 171 -14.36 59.89 -41.03
C ARG A 171 -12.99 60.30 -41.53
N PHE A 172 -12.27 59.39 -42.17
CA PHE A 172 -10.97 59.68 -42.78
C PHE A 172 -10.77 58.85 -44.06
N ARG A 173 -9.90 59.32 -44.94
CA ARG A 173 -9.56 58.65 -46.20
C ARG A 173 -8.12 58.16 -46.15
N LEU A 174 -7.91 56.90 -46.53
CA LEU A 174 -6.60 56.34 -46.82
C LEU A 174 -6.44 56.26 -48.35
N GLN A 175 -5.23 56.53 -48.83
CA GLN A 175 -4.91 56.53 -50.26
C GLN A 175 -3.86 55.46 -50.54
N VAL A 176 -4.17 54.48 -51.40
CA VAL A 176 -3.28 53.33 -51.65
C VAL A 176 -2.18 53.66 -52.66
N GLU A 177 -2.42 54.51 -53.64
CA GLU A 177 -1.41 54.96 -54.61
C GLU A 177 -1.32 56.48 -54.66
N ALA A 178 -0.10 57.02 -54.79
CA ALA A 178 0.12 58.45 -54.83
C ALA A 178 -0.39 59.04 -56.15
N VAL A 179 -0.99 60.23 -56.09
CA VAL A 179 -1.70 60.90 -57.20
C VAL A 179 -0.79 61.22 -58.42
N SER A 180 0.51 60.97 -58.31
CA SER A 180 1.49 61.09 -59.41
C SER A 180 1.37 60.00 -60.49
N ASP A 181 0.89 58.80 -60.14
CA ASP A 181 0.75 57.70 -61.10
C ASP A 181 -0.64 57.71 -61.76
N LYS A 182 -0.67 57.73 -63.10
CA LYS A 182 -1.89 57.96 -63.89
C LYS A 182 -2.86 56.77 -63.95
N SER A 183 -2.56 55.68 -63.26
CA SER A 183 -3.39 54.48 -63.17
C SER A 183 -3.79 54.22 -61.73
N LEU A 184 -4.87 54.87 -61.28
CA LEU A 184 -5.50 54.50 -60.01
C LEU A 184 -6.16 53.13 -60.18
N PHE A 185 -5.74 52.14 -59.40
CA PHE A 185 -6.36 50.82 -59.42
C PHE A 185 -7.37 50.63 -58.29
N SER A 186 -8.41 49.84 -58.57
CA SER A 186 -9.48 49.51 -57.62
C SER A 186 -9.00 48.68 -56.44
N ILE A 187 -9.55 48.93 -55.24
CA ILE A 187 -9.27 48.14 -54.04
C ILE A 187 -9.98 46.78 -54.12
N MET A 188 -9.24 45.74 -54.49
CA MET A 188 -9.73 44.36 -54.68
C MET A 188 -9.92 43.59 -53.37
N GLY A 189 -9.19 43.96 -52.31
CA GLY A 189 -9.28 43.28 -51.03
C GLY A 189 -8.81 44.14 -49.86
N LEU A 190 -9.39 43.88 -48.69
CA LEU A 190 -9.10 44.53 -47.42
C LEU A 190 -8.95 43.46 -46.33
N GLY A 191 -8.08 43.71 -45.35
CA GLY A 191 -7.89 42.80 -44.21
C GLY A 191 -7.43 43.54 -42.95
N PHE A 192 -8.18 43.44 -41.86
CA PHE A 192 -7.76 44.00 -40.57
C PHE A 192 -6.85 43.04 -39.81
N ARG A 193 -5.76 43.58 -39.25
CA ARG A 193 -4.92 42.93 -38.24
C ARG A 193 -5.02 43.71 -36.94
N VAL A 194 -5.28 43.00 -35.84
CA VAL A 194 -5.37 43.56 -34.49
C VAL A 194 -4.47 42.73 -33.58
N GLU A 195 -3.38 43.32 -33.12
CA GLU A 195 -2.38 42.64 -32.30
C GLU A 195 -2.07 43.50 -31.05
N GLY A 196 -2.73 43.16 -29.94
CA GLY A 196 -2.69 43.96 -28.71
C GLY A 196 -3.28 45.36 -28.91
N ARG A 197 -2.43 46.37 -29.03
CA ARG A 197 -2.81 47.76 -29.34
C ARG A 197 -2.53 48.17 -30.79
N ALA A 198 -1.81 47.35 -31.56
CA ALA A 198 -1.53 47.62 -32.96
C ALA A 198 -2.77 47.31 -33.80
N LEU A 199 -3.32 48.34 -34.43
CA LEU A 199 -4.42 48.24 -35.38
C LEU A 199 -3.91 48.59 -36.77
N GLN A 200 -3.98 47.62 -37.68
CA GLN A 200 -3.47 47.74 -39.04
C GLN A 200 -4.50 47.27 -40.07
N LEU A 201 -4.45 47.87 -41.26
CA LEU A 201 -5.29 47.53 -42.39
C LEU A 201 -4.42 47.20 -43.61
N PHE A 202 -4.50 45.95 -44.05
CA PHE A 202 -4.01 45.53 -45.36
C PHE A 202 -4.98 46.00 -46.45
N ALA A 203 -4.42 46.44 -47.57
CA ALA A 203 -5.13 46.84 -48.77
C ALA A 203 -4.46 46.24 -50.01
N VAL A 204 -5.27 45.63 -50.87
CA VAL A 204 -4.82 44.95 -52.09
C VAL A 204 -5.44 45.63 -53.30
N THR A 205 -4.59 46.03 -54.23
CA THR A 205 -4.94 46.41 -55.62
C THR A 205 -4.43 45.31 -56.56
N PRO A 206 -4.66 45.34 -57.88
CA PRO A 206 -3.98 44.49 -58.85
C PRO A 206 -2.47 44.79 -58.97
N SER A 207 -2.06 46.03 -58.65
CA SER A 207 -0.69 46.54 -58.75
C SER A 207 0.13 46.42 -57.47
N SER A 208 -0.49 46.38 -56.28
CA SER A 208 0.24 46.48 -55.02
C SER A 208 -0.46 45.87 -53.82
N VAL A 209 0.35 45.56 -52.80
CA VAL A 209 -0.09 45.21 -51.44
C VAL A 209 0.44 46.29 -50.50
N SER A 210 -0.46 47.01 -49.84
CA SER A 210 -0.11 48.06 -48.87
C SER A 210 -0.66 47.75 -47.47
N LEU A 211 0.07 48.19 -46.46
CA LEU A 211 -0.29 48.12 -45.05
C LEU A 211 -0.41 49.53 -44.49
N PHE A 212 -1.50 49.80 -43.77
CA PHE A 212 -1.73 51.06 -43.06
C PHE A 212 -1.72 50.84 -41.56
N SER A 213 -0.82 51.51 -40.84
CA SER A 213 -0.84 51.58 -39.38
C SER A 213 -1.81 52.68 -38.94
N LEU A 214 -2.95 52.28 -38.37
CA LEU A 214 -4.05 53.19 -38.00
C LEU A 214 -3.89 53.79 -36.59
N HIS A 215 -2.87 53.39 -35.85
CA HIS A 215 -2.49 53.97 -34.57
C HIS A 215 -1.68 55.29 -34.75
N ASP A 216 -1.05 55.48 -35.92
CA ASP A 216 -0.36 56.72 -36.26
C ASP A 216 -1.36 57.79 -36.71
N GLN A 217 -1.11 59.07 -36.39
CA GLN A 217 -1.87 60.21 -36.93
C GLN A 217 -0.92 61.21 -37.62
N PRO A 218 -1.00 61.38 -38.95
CA PRO A 218 -1.86 60.64 -39.89
C PRO A 218 -1.43 59.16 -40.03
N PRO A 219 -2.35 58.26 -40.45
CA PRO A 219 -2.04 56.84 -40.62
C PRO A 219 -0.88 56.59 -41.58
N LYS A 220 0.12 55.83 -41.12
CA LYS A 220 1.34 55.56 -41.88
C LYS A 220 1.13 54.42 -42.87
N ARG A 221 1.45 54.66 -44.14
CA ARG A 221 1.45 53.64 -45.22
C ARG A 221 2.83 52.98 -45.34
N GLN A 222 2.84 51.68 -45.57
CA GLN A 222 3.98 50.87 -46.01
C GLN A 222 3.54 50.01 -47.21
N THR A 223 4.34 49.94 -48.28
CA THR A 223 4.07 49.02 -49.40
C THR A 223 4.84 47.73 -49.16
N LEU A 224 4.15 46.59 -49.17
CA LEU A 224 4.72 45.26 -48.91
C LEU A 224 5.09 44.51 -50.20
N ASP A 225 4.35 44.73 -51.30
CA ASP A 225 4.66 44.19 -52.63
C ASP A 225 4.18 45.16 -53.74
N GLN A 226 4.86 45.13 -54.88
CA GLN A 226 4.54 45.86 -56.13
C GLN A 226 3.85 44.95 -57.16
N ILE A 227 3.29 43.84 -56.70
CA ILE A 227 2.41 42.98 -57.48
C ILE A 227 1.21 42.68 -56.60
N GLY A 228 0.01 42.83 -57.16
CA GLY A 228 -1.24 42.69 -56.43
C GLY A 228 -1.97 41.39 -56.72
N CYS A 229 -3.29 41.50 -56.83
CA CYS A 229 -4.21 40.42 -57.20
C CYS A 229 -5.56 40.95 -57.68
N ASP A 230 -6.27 40.13 -58.46
CA ASP A 230 -7.65 40.36 -58.88
C ASP A 230 -8.66 40.07 -57.74
N ALA A 231 -9.93 40.40 -57.99
CA ALA A 231 -11.01 40.28 -57.01
C ALA A 231 -11.21 38.84 -56.49
N ASN A 232 -11.71 38.73 -55.25
CA ASN A 232 -12.11 37.47 -54.56
C ASN A 232 -10.99 36.47 -54.22
N ALA A 233 -9.75 36.67 -54.66
CA ALA A 233 -8.59 35.85 -54.31
C ALA A 233 -7.75 36.43 -53.15
N VAL A 234 -8.41 37.10 -52.20
CA VAL A 234 -7.80 37.69 -50.99
C VAL A 234 -8.52 37.17 -49.74
N THR A 235 -7.79 36.72 -48.73
CA THR A 235 -8.36 36.26 -47.45
C THR A 235 -7.36 36.48 -46.29
N MET A 236 -7.78 36.21 -45.05
CA MET A 236 -6.93 36.31 -43.85
C MET A 236 -6.84 34.95 -43.16
N ASN A 237 -5.70 34.61 -42.57
CA ASN A 237 -5.55 33.38 -41.78
C ASN A 237 -5.89 33.58 -40.28
N ASP A 238 -5.86 32.50 -39.50
CA ASP A 238 -6.10 32.53 -38.04
C ASP A 238 -5.04 33.37 -37.25
N ARG A 239 -3.91 33.71 -37.88
CA ARG A 239 -2.82 34.55 -37.32
C ARG A 239 -2.93 36.02 -37.72
N LEU A 240 -3.96 36.38 -38.50
CA LEU A 240 -4.14 37.72 -39.09
C LEU A 240 -3.01 38.12 -40.06
N ASP A 241 -2.46 37.14 -40.77
CA ASP A 241 -1.62 37.33 -41.96
C ASP A 241 -2.53 37.36 -43.20
N LEU A 242 -2.21 38.22 -44.15
CA LEU A 242 -2.96 38.39 -45.39
C LEU A 242 -2.53 37.33 -46.41
N ILE A 243 -3.50 36.63 -47.00
CA ILE A 243 -3.29 35.63 -48.05
C ILE A 243 -3.80 36.18 -49.38
N ILE A 244 -2.97 36.08 -50.42
CA ILE A 244 -3.26 36.51 -51.79
C ILE A 244 -2.99 35.37 -52.78
N GLY A 245 -3.94 35.11 -53.68
CA GLY A 245 -3.85 34.03 -54.67
C GLY A 245 -3.61 34.54 -56.08
N ARG A 246 -2.39 34.37 -56.61
CA ARG A 246 -2.06 34.65 -58.01
C ARG A 246 -2.11 33.36 -58.86
N PRO A 247 -2.14 33.43 -60.19
CA PRO A 247 -2.22 32.25 -61.06
C PRO A 247 -1.11 31.20 -60.82
N GLU A 248 0.08 31.63 -60.40
CA GLU A 248 1.26 30.81 -60.14
C GLU A 248 1.37 30.27 -58.71
N ALA A 249 0.89 31.03 -57.71
CA ALA A 249 1.09 30.72 -56.30
C ALA A 249 0.15 31.48 -55.37
N VAL A 250 0.02 30.95 -54.15
CA VAL A 250 -0.60 31.65 -53.02
C VAL A 250 0.51 32.23 -52.12
N TYR A 251 0.42 33.52 -51.82
CA TYR A 251 1.39 34.32 -51.07
C TYR A 251 0.81 34.73 -49.72
N PHE A 252 1.63 34.68 -48.68
CA PHE A 252 1.31 35.19 -47.35
C PHE A 252 2.05 36.51 -47.12
N TYR A 253 1.40 37.46 -46.45
CA TYR A 253 1.98 38.76 -46.08
C TYR A 253 1.79 39.01 -44.59
N GLU A 254 2.92 39.30 -43.95
CA GLU A 254 3.05 39.66 -42.56
C GLU A 254 3.33 41.17 -42.47
N VAL A 255 3.49 41.71 -41.26
CA VAL A 255 3.75 43.16 -41.05
C VAL A 255 5.06 43.61 -41.69
N ASP A 256 6.08 42.73 -41.65
CA ASP A 256 7.43 43.01 -42.15
C ASP A 256 7.58 42.82 -43.67
N GLY A 257 6.58 42.24 -44.35
CA GLY A 257 6.59 42.02 -45.79
C GLY A 257 6.03 40.66 -46.23
N ARG A 258 6.59 40.14 -47.33
CA ARG A 258 6.17 38.88 -47.93
C ARG A 258 6.73 37.67 -47.17
N GLY A 259 5.81 36.90 -46.58
CA GLY A 259 6.10 35.64 -45.89
C GLY A 259 6.12 34.43 -46.84
N PRO A 260 5.72 33.23 -46.38
CA PRO A 260 5.80 32.01 -47.17
C PRO A 260 4.92 32.05 -48.43
N CYS A 261 5.32 31.30 -49.46
CA CYS A 261 4.53 31.16 -50.68
C CYS A 261 4.45 29.69 -51.14
N TRP A 262 3.32 29.36 -51.76
CA TRP A 262 2.96 27.99 -52.13
C TRP A 262 2.54 27.95 -53.60
N ALA A 263 3.37 27.32 -54.42
CA ALA A 263 3.12 27.18 -55.86
C ALA A 263 1.94 26.24 -56.11
N PHE A 264 0.92 26.78 -56.75
CA PHE A 264 -0.29 26.06 -57.19
C PHE A 264 -0.65 26.64 -58.55
N ASP A 265 -0.65 25.84 -59.60
CA ASP A 265 -0.97 26.33 -60.95
C ASP A 265 -2.49 26.54 -61.15
N GLY A 266 -2.86 27.52 -61.97
CA GLY A 266 -4.25 27.78 -62.40
C GLY A 266 -4.85 29.06 -61.81
N GLU A 267 -5.89 29.60 -62.41
CA GLU A 267 -6.46 30.89 -62.00
C GLU A 267 -7.21 30.74 -60.66
N LYS A 268 -6.90 31.59 -59.67
CA LYS A 268 -7.52 31.53 -58.33
C LYS A 268 -8.77 32.39 -58.33
N LYS A 269 -9.95 31.77 -58.28
CA LYS A 269 -11.24 32.48 -58.27
C LYS A 269 -11.68 32.88 -56.86
N PHE A 270 -11.46 32.01 -55.88
CA PHE A 270 -11.76 32.25 -54.47
C PHE A 270 -10.69 31.67 -53.58
N LEU A 271 -10.32 32.42 -52.54
CA LEU A 271 -9.58 31.92 -51.40
C LEU A 271 -10.40 32.02 -50.12
N GLY A 272 -10.16 31.08 -49.21
CA GLY A 272 -10.68 31.15 -47.84
C GLY A 272 -9.74 30.45 -46.88
N TRP A 273 -10.04 30.59 -45.59
CA TRP A 273 -9.30 29.95 -44.53
C TRP A 273 -10.27 29.25 -43.56
N PHE A 274 -9.97 28.01 -43.19
CA PHE A 274 -10.80 27.23 -42.30
C PHE A 274 -9.91 26.34 -41.42
N ARG A 275 -9.86 26.62 -40.11
CA ARG A 275 -9.20 25.77 -39.10
C ARG A 275 -7.76 25.34 -39.46
N GLY A 276 -6.95 26.28 -39.96
CA GLY A 276 -5.58 25.99 -40.41
C GLY A 276 -5.43 25.41 -41.82
N TYR A 277 -6.53 25.11 -42.52
CA TYR A 277 -6.52 24.71 -43.93
C TYR A 277 -6.74 25.92 -44.85
N LEU A 278 -5.98 25.95 -45.96
CA LEU A 278 -6.20 26.90 -47.05
C LEU A 278 -7.27 26.35 -48.00
N LEU A 279 -8.32 27.12 -48.22
CA LEU A 279 -9.39 26.82 -49.15
C LEU A 279 -9.14 27.54 -50.47
N CYS A 280 -9.31 26.84 -51.60
CA CYS A 280 -8.95 27.39 -52.89
C CYS A 280 -9.85 26.85 -54.01
N VAL A 281 -10.56 27.76 -54.70
CA VAL A 281 -11.24 27.46 -55.97
C VAL A 281 -10.31 27.83 -57.11
N ILE A 282 -9.81 26.83 -57.83
CA ILE A 282 -8.89 26.98 -58.95
C ILE A 282 -9.63 26.66 -60.25
N ALA A 283 -9.69 27.62 -61.16
CA ALA A 283 -10.16 27.39 -62.52
C ALA A 283 -9.01 26.84 -63.38
N ASP A 284 -9.21 25.64 -63.95
CA ASP A 284 -8.26 25.07 -64.89
C ASP A 284 -8.48 25.65 -66.29
N GLN A 285 -7.51 26.45 -66.74
CA GLN A 285 -7.50 27.09 -68.07
C GLN A 285 -7.57 26.07 -69.23
N ARG A 286 -7.22 24.80 -69.01
CA ARG A 286 -7.24 23.76 -70.04
C ARG A 286 -8.56 23.01 -70.13
N SER A 287 -9.28 22.84 -69.03
CA SER A 287 -10.50 22.02 -68.98
C SER A 287 -11.79 22.81 -68.75
N SER A 288 -11.70 24.13 -68.51
CA SER A 288 -12.85 25.01 -68.19
C SER A 288 -13.67 24.54 -66.97
N LYS A 289 -13.09 23.71 -66.11
CA LYS A 289 -13.69 23.22 -64.88
C LYS A 289 -13.05 23.89 -63.68
N ASN A 290 -13.88 24.27 -62.72
CA ASN A 290 -13.40 24.75 -61.44
C ASN A 290 -13.13 23.54 -60.54
N THR A 291 -12.05 23.60 -59.78
CA THR A 291 -11.73 22.59 -58.76
C THR A 291 -11.64 23.28 -57.41
N PHE A 292 -12.41 22.78 -56.44
CA PHE A 292 -12.28 23.18 -55.06
C PHE A 292 -11.29 22.25 -54.36
N ASN A 293 -10.24 22.84 -53.78
CA ASN A 293 -9.17 22.14 -53.11
C ASN A 293 -9.00 22.67 -51.69
N VAL A 294 -8.83 21.75 -50.73
CA VAL A 294 -8.53 22.03 -49.33
C VAL A 294 -7.10 21.60 -49.07
N TYR A 295 -6.21 22.54 -48.77
CA TYR A 295 -4.78 22.30 -48.58
C TYR A 295 -4.40 22.38 -47.10
N ASP A 296 -3.74 21.35 -46.61
CA ASP A 296 -2.97 21.41 -45.37
C ASP A 296 -1.52 21.78 -45.72
N LEU A 297 -1.18 23.04 -45.46
CA LEU A 297 0.13 23.60 -45.75
C LEU A 297 1.21 23.07 -44.80
N LYS A 298 0.86 22.69 -43.56
CA LYS A 298 1.81 22.16 -42.58
C LYS A 298 2.30 20.77 -42.99
N ASN A 299 1.37 19.89 -43.34
CA ASN A 299 1.68 18.52 -43.76
C ASN A 299 1.89 18.34 -45.28
N ARG A 300 1.81 19.44 -46.05
CA ARG A 300 1.97 19.46 -47.52
C ARG A 300 1.07 18.46 -48.25
N LEU A 301 -0.19 18.38 -47.81
CA LEU A 301 -1.18 17.44 -48.35
C LEU A 301 -2.44 18.17 -48.86
N ILE A 302 -3.10 17.53 -49.82
CA ILE A 302 -4.42 17.93 -50.29
C ILE A 302 -5.42 17.13 -49.45
N ALA A 303 -6.06 17.79 -48.49
CA ALA A 303 -6.99 17.21 -47.53
C ALA A 303 -8.35 16.87 -48.17
N HIS A 304 -8.72 17.57 -49.25
CA HIS A 304 -9.87 17.27 -50.11
C HIS A 304 -9.71 17.95 -51.48
N SER A 305 -10.28 17.36 -52.54
CA SER A 305 -10.20 17.86 -53.93
C SER A 305 -11.42 17.38 -54.71
N MET A 306 -12.25 18.31 -55.19
CA MET A 306 -13.48 18.02 -55.94
C MET A 306 -13.67 18.97 -57.12
N VAL A 307 -14.38 18.52 -58.15
CA VAL A 307 -14.80 19.36 -59.28
C VAL A 307 -16.09 20.07 -58.90
N VAL A 308 -16.14 21.38 -59.10
CA VAL A 308 -17.30 22.24 -58.82
C VAL A 308 -17.68 23.03 -60.08
N GLY A 309 -18.93 23.50 -60.13
CA GLY A 309 -19.39 24.42 -61.16
C GLY A 309 -18.88 25.85 -60.93
N GLU A 310 -19.63 26.84 -61.38
CA GLU A 310 -19.35 28.25 -61.08
C GLU A 310 -19.75 28.59 -59.64
N VAL A 311 -18.76 28.88 -58.80
CA VAL A 311 -18.94 29.29 -57.41
C VAL A 311 -19.17 30.81 -57.39
N SER A 312 -20.18 31.27 -56.67
CA SER A 312 -20.45 32.71 -56.44
C SER A 312 -19.91 33.19 -55.09
N HIS A 313 -20.02 32.37 -54.04
CA HIS A 313 -19.51 32.70 -52.70
C HIS A 313 -18.94 31.48 -51.97
N LEU A 314 -17.89 31.73 -51.17
CA LEU A 314 -17.26 30.77 -50.26
C LEU A 314 -17.46 31.26 -48.82
N LEU A 315 -18.08 30.43 -47.98
CA LEU A 315 -18.42 30.76 -46.59
C LEU A 315 -17.96 29.64 -45.65
N CYS A 316 -17.82 29.97 -44.36
CA CYS A 316 -17.51 29.01 -43.29
C CYS A 316 -18.44 29.29 -42.11
N GLU A 317 -19.25 28.31 -41.71
CA GLU A 317 -20.21 28.40 -40.61
C GLU A 317 -20.61 27.00 -40.12
N TRP A 318 -21.05 26.85 -38.86
CA TRP A 318 -21.43 25.58 -38.23
C TRP A 318 -20.37 24.46 -38.24
N GLY A 319 -19.11 24.79 -38.51
CA GLY A 319 -18.03 23.82 -38.72
C GLY A 319 -18.03 23.18 -40.11
N PHE A 320 -18.74 23.76 -41.07
CA PHE A 320 -18.75 23.36 -42.48
C PHE A 320 -18.12 24.45 -43.36
N ILE A 321 -17.50 24.01 -44.45
CA ILE A 321 -17.17 24.85 -45.59
C ILE A 321 -18.37 24.82 -46.53
N ILE A 322 -18.85 26.00 -46.93
CA ILE A 322 -20.09 26.15 -47.67
C ILE A 322 -19.77 26.88 -48.98
N LEU A 323 -19.98 26.20 -50.10
CA LEU A 323 -19.87 26.78 -51.44
C LEU A 323 -21.27 27.07 -51.95
N LEU A 324 -21.53 28.33 -52.28
CA LEU A 324 -22.73 28.75 -53.00
C LEU A 324 -22.39 28.84 -54.50
N MET A 325 -23.22 28.23 -55.32
CA MET A 325 -23.08 28.18 -56.78
C MET A 325 -23.93 29.27 -57.45
N SER A 326 -23.55 29.69 -58.66
CA SER A 326 -24.34 30.64 -59.47
C SER A 326 -25.79 30.17 -59.72
N ASP A 327 -26.03 28.85 -59.72
CA ASP A 327 -27.35 28.24 -59.91
C ASP A 327 -28.14 28.02 -58.61
N LYS A 328 -27.80 28.76 -57.53
CA LYS A 328 -28.40 28.71 -56.19
C LYS A 328 -28.30 27.35 -55.46
N LYS A 329 -27.50 26.40 -55.96
CA LYS A 329 -27.14 25.17 -55.22
C LYS A 329 -26.09 25.47 -54.14
N ILE A 330 -26.14 24.71 -53.06
CA ILE A 330 -25.23 24.82 -51.92
C ILE A 330 -24.51 23.48 -51.74
N LEU A 331 -23.19 23.52 -51.60
CA LEU A 331 -22.36 22.36 -51.31
C LEU A 331 -21.76 22.49 -49.91
N CYS A 332 -22.00 21.48 -49.06
CA CYS A 332 -21.62 21.50 -47.65
C CYS A 332 -20.56 20.44 -47.36
N ILE A 333 -19.34 20.91 -47.14
CA ILE A 333 -18.14 20.09 -46.97
C ILE A 333 -17.77 20.12 -45.48
N ALA A 334 -17.77 18.95 -44.84
CA ALA A 334 -17.47 18.77 -43.43
C ALA A 334 -16.12 18.09 -43.24
N GLU A 335 -15.35 18.50 -42.23
CA GLU A 335 -14.17 17.74 -41.80
C GLU A 335 -14.62 16.43 -41.12
N LYS A 336 -13.99 15.32 -41.49
CA LYS A 336 -14.19 14.01 -40.84
C LYS A 336 -13.63 14.03 -39.42
N ASP A 337 -14.16 13.12 -38.60
CA ASP A 337 -13.68 12.85 -37.26
C ASP A 337 -12.21 12.41 -37.24
N MET A 338 -11.59 12.49 -36.06
CA MET A 338 -10.16 12.24 -35.90
C MET A 338 -9.80 10.77 -36.14
N GLU A 339 -10.66 9.82 -35.72
CA GLU A 339 -10.43 8.39 -35.86
C GLU A 339 -10.40 7.99 -37.34
N SER A 340 -11.41 8.41 -38.12
CA SER A 340 -11.45 8.23 -39.58
C SER A 340 -10.22 8.80 -40.28
N LYS A 341 -9.76 10.01 -39.89
CA LYS A 341 -8.55 10.63 -40.46
C LYS A 341 -7.29 9.82 -40.14
N LEU A 342 -7.15 9.37 -38.90
CA LEU A 342 -6.05 8.51 -38.45
C LEU A 342 -6.05 7.16 -39.17
N ASP A 343 -7.19 6.50 -39.30
CA ASP A 343 -7.33 5.21 -39.98
C ASP A 343 -6.96 5.30 -41.47
N MET A 344 -7.33 6.39 -42.15
CA MET A 344 -6.90 6.65 -43.54
C MET A 344 -5.39 6.85 -43.65
N LEU A 345 -4.74 7.43 -42.64
CA LEU A 345 -3.29 7.61 -42.61
C LEU A 345 -2.57 6.29 -42.27
N PHE A 346 -3.08 5.50 -41.32
CA PHE A 346 -2.55 4.19 -40.95
C PHE A 346 -2.63 3.20 -42.13
N LYS A 347 -3.77 3.16 -42.84
CA LYS A 347 -3.92 2.33 -44.06
C LYS A 347 -2.92 2.67 -45.17
N LYS A 348 -2.35 3.88 -45.18
CA LYS A 348 -1.27 4.30 -46.12
C LYS A 348 0.13 4.35 -45.48
N ASN A 349 0.30 3.85 -44.25
CA ASN A 349 1.54 3.88 -43.46
C ASN A 349 2.14 5.29 -43.23
N LEU A 350 1.30 6.32 -43.06
CA LEU A 350 1.73 7.73 -42.94
C LEU A 350 1.68 8.23 -41.49
N TYR A 351 2.38 7.52 -40.63
CA TYR A 351 2.41 7.77 -39.18
C TYR A 351 2.98 9.15 -38.80
N THR A 352 3.98 9.67 -39.51
CA THR A 352 4.53 11.01 -39.24
C THR A 352 3.50 12.13 -39.46
N VAL A 353 2.67 12.00 -40.50
CA VAL A 353 1.54 12.91 -40.75
C VAL A 353 0.45 12.72 -39.68
N ALA A 354 0.22 11.50 -39.22
CA ALA A 354 -0.73 11.21 -38.14
C ALA A 354 -0.30 11.88 -36.81
N ILE A 355 0.98 11.81 -36.44
CA ILE A 355 1.55 12.48 -35.26
C ILE A 355 1.38 14.00 -35.37
N ASN A 356 1.76 14.59 -36.51
CA ASN A 356 1.57 16.03 -36.74
C ASN A 356 0.10 16.45 -36.66
N LEU A 357 -0.82 15.64 -37.21
CA LEU A 357 -2.26 15.92 -37.17
C LEU A 357 -2.76 15.96 -35.71
N VAL A 358 -2.44 14.92 -34.93
CA VAL A 358 -2.77 14.80 -33.50
C VAL A 358 -2.24 15.99 -32.69
N GLN A 359 -0.95 16.32 -32.84
CA GLN A 359 -0.32 17.45 -32.17
C GLN A 359 -0.96 18.79 -32.59
N SER A 360 -1.29 18.95 -33.87
CA SER A 360 -1.87 20.20 -34.40
C SER A 360 -3.32 20.44 -34.00
N GLN A 361 -4.10 19.37 -33.78
CA GLN A 361 -5.51 19.45 -33.35
C GLN A 361 -5.67 19.36 -31.83
N GLN A 362 -4.57 19.40 -31.06
CA GLN A 362 -4.55 19.27 -29.59
C GLN A 362 -5.35 18.06 -29.07
N ALA A 363 -5.24 16.92 -29.76
CA ALA A 363 -5.90 15.69 -29.34
C ALA A 363 -5.29 15.14 -28.04
N ASP A 364 -6.07 14.37 -27.29
CA ASP A 364 -5.69 13.87 -25.97
C ASP A 364 -4.35 13.12 -25.97
N ALA A 365 -3.62 13.22 -24.85
CA ALA A 365 -2.32 12.58 -24.70
C ALA A 365 -2.40 11.04 -24.81
N ALA A 366 -3.54 10.45 -24.42
CA ALA A 366 -3.84 9.03 -24.63
C ALA A 366 -3.96 8.67 -26.12
N SER A 367 -4.73 9.44 -26.90
CA SER A 367 -4.86 9.28 -28.36
C SER A 367 -3.51 9.47 -29.06
N THR A 368 -2.71 10.41 -28.59
CA THR A 368 -1.32 10.63 -29.03
C THR A 368 -0.44 9.40 -28.77
N ALA A 369 -0.51 8.85 -27.57
CA ALA A 369 0.23 7.64 -27.22
C ALA A 369 -0.22 6.42 -28.04
N GLU A 370 -1.49 6.29 -28.42
CA GLU A 370 -1.92 5.21 -29.30
C GLU A 370 -1.37 5.34 -30.73
N VAL A 371 -1.33 6.56 -31.29
CA VAL A 371 -0.70 6.82 -32.59
C VAL A 371 0.79 6.48 -32.57
N LEU A 372 1.49 6.90 -31.52
CA LEU A 372 2.91 6.59 -31.29
C LEU A 372 3.14 5.08 -31.09
N ARG A 373 2.26 4.37 -30.37
CA ARG A 373 2.30 2.90 -30.23
C ARG A 373 2.14 2.23 -31.59
N LYS A 374 1.13 2.59 -32.39
CA LYS A 374 0.90 2.04 -33.73
C LYS A 374 2.09 2.32 -34.67
N TYR A 375 2.76 3.46 -34.51
CA TYR A 375 3.99 3.78 -35.26
C TYR A 375 5.19 2.95 -34.81
N GLY A 376 5.43 2.84 -33.50
CA GLY A 376 6.45 1.97 -32.92
C GLY A 376 6.27 0.50 -33.32
N ASP A 377 5.03 0.01 -33.33
CA ASP A 377 4.68 -1.35 -33.78
C ASP A 377 5.02 -1.57 -35.27
N HIS A 378 4.78 -0.57 -36.12
CA HIS A 378 5.15 -0.60 -37.55
C HIS A 378 6.68 -0.59 -37.76
N LEU A 379 7.40 0.26 -37.04
CA LEU A 379 8.87 0.34 -37.08
C LEU A 379 9.51 -0.96 -36.57
N TYR A 380 9.01 -1.50 -35.45
CA TYR A 380 9.43 -2.79 -34.89
C TYR A 380 9.22 -3.95 -35.90
N GLY A 381 8.09 -3.95 -36.61
CA GLY A 381 7.82 -4.92 -37.69
C GLY A 381 8.76 -4.76 -38.91
N ARG A 382 9.30 -3.56 -39.13
CA ARG A 382 10.33 -3.26 -40.15
C ARG A 382 11.77 -3.50 -39.69
N GLN A 383 11.96 -4.04 -38.47
CA GLN A 383 13.26 -4.25 -37.82
C GLN A 383 14.04 -2.96 -37.48
N ASP A 384 13.36 -1.81 -37.48
CA ASP A 384 13.93 -0.51 -37.09
C ASP A 384 13.72 -0.28 -35.60
N TYR A 385 14.56 -0.94 -34.78
CA TYR A 385 14.35 -1.09 -33.34
C TYR A 385 14.67 0.16 -32.52
N ASP A 386 15.54 1.05 -33.03
CA ASP A 386 16.03 2.22 -32.30
C ASP A 386 15.04 3.39 -32.46
N GLU A 387 14.55 3.61 -33.68
CA GLU A 387 13.43 4.52 -33.93
C GLU A 387 12.15 4.01 -33.26
N ALA A 388 11.83 2.71 -33.35
CA ALA A 388 10.68 2.14 -32.63
C ALA A 388 10.76 2.42 -31.12
N MET A 389 11.94 2.24 -30.51
CA MET A 389 12.12 2.51 -29.08
C MET A 389 11.97 4.00 -28.76
N SER A 390 12.49 4.88 -29.61
CA SER A 390 12.31 6.34 -29.47
C SER A 390 10.83 6.75 -29.47
N GLN A 391 9.98 6.08 -30.26
CA GLN A 391 8.53 6.29 -30.21
C GLN A 391 7.89 5.74 -28.93
N TYR A 392 8.28 4.53 -28.49
CA TYR A 392 7.76 3.96 -27.22
C TYR A 392 8.14 4.78 -25.99
N ILE A 393 9.34 5.37 -25.93
CA ILE A 393 9.76 6.30 -24.87
C ILE A 393 8.80 7.51 -24.76
N ASN A 394 8.28 8.00 -25.89
CA ASN A 394 7.31 9.09 -25.89
C ASN A 394 5.91 8.67 -25.37
N THR A 395 5.61 7.36 -25.32
CA THR A 395 4.34 6.83 -24.76
C THR A 395 4.35 6.59 -23.24
N ILE A 396 5.50 6.74 -22.57
CA ILE A 396 5.64 6.53 -21.12
C ILE A 396 4.70 7.47 -20.35
N GLY A 397 3.81 6.89 -19.56
CA GLY A 397 2.74 7.57 -18.80
C GLY A 397 1.33 7.25 -19.29
N HIS A 398 1.18 6.73 -20.51
CA HIS A 398 -0.10 6.32 -21.09
C HIS A 398 -0.12 4.88 -21.60
N LEU A 399 1.03 4.36 -22.06
CA LEU A 399 1.19 2.95 -22.40
C LEU A 399 1.75 2.17 -21.20
N GLU A 400 1.23 0.97 -20.96
CA GLU A 400 1.73 0.07 -19.92
C GLU A 400 3.16 -0.40 -20.26
N PRO A 401 4.16 -0.22 -19.36
CA PRO A 401 5.54 -0.62 -19.62
C PRO A 401 5.73 -2.09 -20.01
N SER A 402 4.89 -2.99 -19.46
CA SER A 402 4.87 -4.42 -19.75
C SER A 402 4.82 -4.72 -21.26
N TYR A 403 4.05 -3.93 -22.02
CA TYR A 403 3.88 -4.12 -23.47
C TYR A 403 5.21 -3.93 -24.23
N VAL A 404 5.98 -2.90 -23.86
CA VAL A 404 7.26 -2.59 -24.48
C VAL A 404 8.33 -3.56 -23.99
N ILE A 405 8.36 -3.82 -22.68
CA ILE A 405 9.32 -4.76 -22.08
C ILE A 405 9.22 -6.14 -22.74
N GLN A 406 8.02 -6.71 -22.87
CA GLN A 406 7.81 -8.02 -23.50
C GLN A 406 8.34 -8.10 -24.94
N LYS A 407 8.32 -7.00 -25.71
CA LYS A 407 8.87 -6.96 -27.08
C LYS A 407 10.40 -6.86 -27.14
N PHE A 408 11.05 -6.35 -26.09
CA PHE A 408 12.50 -6.07 -26.08
C PHE A 408 13.30 -6.91 -25.08
N LEU A 409 12.71 -7.98 -24.51
CA LEU A 409 13.38 -8.94 -23.61
C LEU A 409 14.49 -9.80 -24.29
N ASP A 410 14.63 -9.75 -25.61
CA ASP A 410 15.69 -10.44 -26.34
C ASP A 410 17.08 -9.91 -25.92
N ALA A 411 18.01 -10.83 -25.62
CA ALA A 411 19.38 -10.50 -25.24
C ALA A 411 20.12 -9.67 -26.30
N GLN A 412 19.76 -9.78 -27.58
CA GLN A 412 20.35 -8.95 -28.65
C GLN A 412 19.95 -7.46 -28.56
N ARG A 413 18.87 -7.13 -27.82
CA ARG A 413 18.26 -5.79 -27.78
C ARG A 413 18.27 -5.16 -26.39
N ILE A 414 19.09 -5.72 -25.50
CA ILE A 414 19.22 -5.30 -24.10
C ILE A 414 19.57 -3.81 -23.97
N HIS A 415 20.29 -3.21 -24.92
CA HIS A 415 20.56 -1.77 -24.97
C HIS A 415 19.28 -0.93 -25.10
N ASN A 416 18.35 -1.32 -25.98
CA ASN A 416 17.11 -0.57 -26.22
C ASN A 416 16.16 -0.73 -25.03
N LEU A 417 16.09 -1.93 -24.45
CA LEU A 417 15.37 -2.17 -23.20
C LEU A 417 15.96 -1.34 -22.05
N THR A 418 17.29 -1.25 -21.94
CA THR A 418 17.98 -0.41 -20.94
C THR A 418 17.59 1.05 -21.11
N SER A 419 17.64 1.60 -22.32
CA SER A 419 17.27 3.00 -22.60
C SER A 419 15.80 3.29 -22.24
N TYR A 420 14.88 2.36 -22.51
CA TYR A 420 13.49 2.48 -22.08
C TYR A 420 13.34 2.55 -20.56
N LEU A 421 13.99 1.63 -19.84
CA LEU A 421 13.94 1.54 -18.38
C LEU A 421 14.65 2.73 -17.69
N GLU A 422 15.71 3.27 -18.29
CA GLU A 422 16.35 4.54 -17.90
C GLU A 422 15.35 5.70 -18.01
N LYS A 423 14.68 5.87 -19.16
CA LYS A 423 13.68 6.93 -19.35
C LYS A 423 12.42 6.75 -18.49
N LEU A 424 12.06 5.51 -18.16
CA LEU A 424 10.98 5.22 -17.21
C LEU A 424 11.37 5.64 -15.78
N HIS A 425 12.64 5.47 -15.40
CA HIS A 425 13.21 5.96 -14.14
C HIS A 425 13.28 7.48 -14.07
N GLU A 426 13.78 8.14 -15.12
CA GLU A 426 13.84 9.62 -15.18
C GLU A 426 12.46 10.27 -14.98
N ARG A 427 11.39 9.63 -15.46
CA ARG A 427 10.01 10.12 -15.29
C ARG A 427 9.36 9.72 -13.95
N GLY A 428 10.06 8.97 -13.09
CA GLY A 428 9.52 8.52 -11.79
C GLY A 428 8.38 7.50 -11.87
N LEU A 429 8.20 6.83 -13.02
CA LEU A 429 7.10 5.88 -13.28
C LEU A 429 7.57 4.41 -13.27
N ALA A 430 8.77 4.14 -12.74
CA ALA A 430 9.30 2.80 -12.61
C ALA A 430 8.76 2.10 -11.34
N SER A 431 8.45 0.80 -11.45
CA SER A 431 8.15 -0.07 -10.32
C SER A 431 9.42 -0.75 -9.82
N LYS A 432 9.37 -1.35 -8.63
CA LYS A 432 10.48 -2.14 -8.05
C LYS A 432 10.95 -3.27 -9.00
N ASP A 433 10.03 -3.85 -9.77
CA ASP A 433 10.33 -4.87 -10.79
C ASP A 433 11.06 -4.28 -12.00
N HIS A 434 10.62 -3.10 -12.48
CA HIS A 434 11.30 -2.39 -13.57
C HIS A 434 12.73 -1.99 -13.17
N THR A 435 12.95 -1.60 -11.91
CA THR A 435 14.29 -1.32 -11.38
C THR A 435 15.16 -2.57 -11.31
N THR A 436 14.58 -3.68 -10.87
CA THR A 436 15.29 -4.98 -10.80
C THR A 436 15.65 -5.49 -12.19
N LEU A 437 14.78 -5.28 -13.19
CA LEU A 437 15.07 -5.58 -14.59
C LEU A 437 16.19 -4.69 -15.15
N LEU A 438 16.22 -3.40 -14.80
CA LEU A 438 17.28 -2.47 -15.19
C LEU A 438 18.64 -2.88 -14.60
N LEU A 439 18.67 -3.29 -13.33
CA LEU A 439 19.87 -3.83 -12.67
C LEU A 439 20.38 -5.11 -13.34
N ASN A 440 19.46 -6.02 -13.70
CA ASN A 440 19.76 -7.21 -14.48
C ASN A 440 20.30 -6.88 -15.89
N CYS A 441 19.89 -5.75 -16.48
CA CYS A 441 20.43 -5.29 -17.75
C CYS A 441 21.86 -4.75 -17.60
N TYR A 442 22.14 -3.89 -16.61
CA TYR A 442 23.48 -3.37 -16.36
C TYR A 442 24.51 -4.47 -16.04
N THR A 443 24.14 -5.45 -15.20
CA THR A 443 25.04 -6.56 -14.84
C THR A 443 25.34 -7.48 -16.04
N LYS A 444 24.35 -7.75 -16.91
CA LYS A 444 24.56 -8.48 -18.17
C LYS A 444 25.40 -7.70 -19.18
N LEU A 445 25.20 -6.38 -19.26
CA LEU A 445 25.97 -5.48 -20.13
C LEU A 445 27.39 -5.21 -19.62
N LYS A 446 27.69 -5.56 -18.36
CA LYS A 446 28.95 -5.24 -17.66
C LYS A 446 29.25 -3.74 -17.62
N ASP A 447 28.22 -2.89 -17.64
CA ASP A 447 28.36 -1.44 -17.53
C ASP A 447 28.58 -1.05 -16.06
N VAL A 448 29.84 -1.14 -15.63
CA VAL A 448 30.26 -0.89 -14.25
C VAL A 448 30.09 0.59 -13.87
N GLU A 449 30.15 1.52 -14.82
CA GLU A 449 29.99 2.95 -14.55
C GLU A 449 28.53 3.32 -14.25
N LYS A 450 27.59 2.88 -15.12
CA LYS A 450 26.16 3.08 -14.85
C LYS A 450 25.70 2.34 -13.61
N LEU A 451 26.18 1.10 -13.40
CA LEU A 451 25.89 0.33 -12.19
C LEU A 451 26.37 1.06 -10.92
N ASN A 452 27.58 1.64 -10.94
CA ASN A 452 28.08 2.43 -9.82
C ASN A 452 27.23 3.67 -9.56
N LYS A 453 26.91 4.47 -10.59
CA LYS A 453 26.04 5.64 -10.43
C LYS A 453 24.68 5.24 -9.85
N PHE A 454 24.06 4.22 -10.43
CA PHE A 454 22.74 3.73 -10.03
C PHE A 454 22.68 3.24 -8.56
N ILE A 455 23.75 2.60 -8.07
CA ILE A 455 23.82 2.09 -6.69
C ILE A 455 24.27 3.18 -5.68
N LYS A 456 25.21 4.04 -6.09
CA LYS A 456 25.90 4.98 -5.19
C LYS A 456 25.32 6.39 -5.17
N ASP A 457 24.39 6.75 -6.07
CA ASP A 457 23.74 8.06 -6.02
C ASP A 457 23.14 8.33 -4.63
N GLU A 458 23.45 9.52 -4.11
CA GLU A 458 23.14 9.91 -2.73
C GLU A 458 21.80 10.65 -2.60
N ASP A 459 21.24 11.13 -3.72
CA ASP A 459 20.01 11.94 -3.78
C ASP A 459 18.69 11.18 -3.52
N ALA A 460 18.75 9.87 -3.24
CA ALA A 460 17.58 9.07 -2.88
C ALA A 460 17.24 9.19 -1.38
N VAL A 461 16.73 10.35 -0.97
CA VAL A 461 16.14 10.56 0.36
C VAL A 461 14.83 9.79 0.47
N GLY A 462 14.89 8.59 1.05
CA GLY A 462 13.74 7.73 1.34
C GLY A 462 13.51 6.61 0.30
N GLU A 463 13.35 5.40 0.81
CA GLU A 463 13.17 4.11 0.11
C GLU A 463 14.24 3.72 -0.93
N HIS A 464 14.75 2.48 -0.82
CA HIS A 464 15.51 1.86 -1.89
C HIS A 464 14.59 1.67 -3.11
N LYS A 465 14.96 2.31 -4.23
CA LYS A 465 14.19 2.29 -5.50
C LYS A 465 14.11 0.91 -6.17
N PHE A 466 14.80 -0.10 -5.62
CA PHE A 466 14.86 -1.48 -6.08
C PHE A 466 14.63 -2.44 -4.91
N ASP A 467 14.27 -3.69 -5.23
CA ASP A 467 14.35 -4.75 -4.23
C ASP A 467 15.81 -5.00 -3.84
N VAL A 468 16.14 -4.66 -2.60
CA VAL A 468 17.47 -4.81 -1.99
C VAL A 468 17.92 -6.28 -2.03
N GLU A 469 17.02 -7.22 -1.76
CA GLU A 469 17.40 -8.63 -1.66
C GLU A 469 17.73 -9.20 -3.04
N THR A 470 16.87 -8.99 -4.03
CA THR A 470 17.18 -9.39 -5.41
C THR A 470 18.42 -8.65 -5.94
N ALA A 471 18.62 -7.37 -5.61
CA ALA A 471 19.82 -6.63 -6.01
C ALA A 471 21.11 -7.23 -5.45
N ILE A 472 21.13 -7.61 -4.17
CA ILE A 472 22.25 -8.31 -3.53
C ILE A 472 22.49 -9.66 -4.22
N ARG A 473 21.43 -10.48 -4.40
CA ARG A 473 21.52 -11.79 -5.06
C ARG A 473 22.07 -11.71 -6.48
N VAL A 474 21.59 -10.75 -7.28
CA VAL A 474 22.02 -10.52 -8.67
C VAL A 474 23.48 -10.04 -8.72
N CYS A 475 23.87 -9.08 -7.88
CA CYS A 475 25.26 -8.61 -7.83
C CYS A 475 26.22 -9.71 -7.36
N ARG A 476 25.84 -10.52 -6.35
CA ARG A 476 26.60 -11.69 -5.89
C ARG A 476 26.77 -12.73 -7.00
N ALA A 477 25.68 -13.12 -7.67
CA ALA A 477 25.71 -14.10 -8.76
C ALA A 477 26.51 -13.63 -9.99
N ALA A 478 26.56 -12.32 -10.25
CA ALA A 478 27.36 -11.73 -11.32
C ALA A 478 28.84 -11.46 -10.94
N GLY A 479 29.25 -11.78 -9.70
CA GLY A 479 30.63 -11.58 -9.21
C GLY A 479 30.96 -10.15 -8.74
N TYR A 480 29.97 -9.26 -8.65
CA TYR A 480 30.14 -7.88 -8.17
C TYR A 480 29.99 -7.81 -6.64
N HIS A 481 30.79 -8.58 -5.90
CA HIS A 481 30.69 -8.73 -4.44
C HIS A 481 30.81 -7.40 -3.68
N GLU A 482 31.71 -6.50 -4.09
CA GLU A 482 31.88 -5.16 -3.48
C GLU A 482 30.63 -4.27 -3.67
N HIS A 483 29.91 -4.39 -4.79
CA HIS A 483 28.65 -3.67 -5.02
C HIS A 483 27.51 -4.26 -4.18
N ALA A 484 27.43 -5.59 -4.08
CA ALA A 484 26.49 -6.28 -3.20
C ALA A 484 26.72 -5.91 -1.73
N LEU A 485 27.98 -5.82 -1.31
CA LEU A 485 28.40 -5.43 0.03
C LEU A 485 28.05 -3.97 0.35
N TYR A 486 28.24 -3.04 -0.59
CA TYR A 486 27.79 -1.65 -0.45
C TYR A 486 26.25 -1.56 -0.29
N VAL A 487 25.49 -2.28 -1.13
CA VAL A 487 24.02 -2.31 -1.06
C VAL A 487 23.55 -2.88 0.28
N ALA A 488 24.11 -4.03 0.72
CA ALA A 488 23.75 -4.66 1.99
C ALA A 488 24.05 -3.75 3.20
N LYS A 489 25.16 -3.01 3.17
CA LYS A 489 25.52 -2.04 4.22
C LYS A 489 24.61 -0.83 4.25
N LYS A 490 24.28 -0.25 3.09
CA LYS A 490 23.40 0.94 2.96
C LYS A 490 21.93 0.63 3.29
N ALA A 491 21.53 -0.63 3.20
CA ALA A 491 20.16 -1.10 3.46
C ALA A 491 19.98 -1.83 4.80
N GLU A 492 20.97 -1.75 5.69
CA GLU A 492 20.93 -2.36 7.04
C GLU A 492 20.54 -3.86 6.98
N ARG A 493 21.04 -4.57 5.95
CA ARG A 493 20.84 -6.02 5.79
C ARG A 493 22.06 -6.77 6.32
N HIS A 494 22.19 -6.75 7.64
CA HIS A 494 23.33 -7.28 8.39
C HIS A 494 23.65 -8.74 8.08
N GLU A 495 22.62 -9.60 7.97
CA GLU A 495 22.75 -11.02 7.58
C GLU A 495 23.48 -11.16 6.22
N TRP A 496 22.98 -10.51 5.17
CA TRP A 496 23.55 -10.57 3.83
C TRP A 496 24.95 -9.95 3.75
N TYR A 497 25.20 -8.87 4.49
CA TYR A 497 26.51 -8.23 4.56
C TYR A 497 27.56 -9.18 5.18
N LEU A 498 27.23 -9.80 6.31
CA LEU A 498 28.10 -10.77 6.98
C LEU A 498 28.27 -12.04 6.15
N LYS A 499 27.21 -12.52 5.50
CA LYS A 499 27.26 -13.67 4.60
C LYS A 499 28.25 -13.48 3.45
N ILE A 500 28.25 -12.31 2.80
CA ILE A 500 29.22 -11.97 1.74
C ILE A 500 30.64 -11.87 2.31
N LEU A 501 30.81 -11.25 3.48
CA LEU A 501 32.14 -11.14 4.12
C LEU A 501 32.73 -12.49 4.53
N LEU A 502 31.90 -13.42 5.02
CA LEU A 502 32.33 -14.70 5.59
C LEU A 502 32.40 -15.84 4.56
N GLU A 503 31.40 -15.96 3.68
CA GLU A 503 31.34 -17.04 2.67
C GLU A 503 32.13 -16.70 1.40
N ASP A 504 31.98 -15.48 0.85
CA ASP A 504 32.58 -15.12 -0.45
C ASP A 504 33.97 -14.50 -0.31
N LEU A 505 34.16 -13.60 0.67
CA LEU A 505 35.36 -12.75 0.75
C LEU A 505 36.38 -13.21 1.81
N GLY A 506 36.00 -14.06 2.78
CA GLY A 506 36.87 -14.53 3.86
C GLY A 506 37.42 -13.43 4.78
N ARG A 507 36.74 -12.27 4.87
CA ARG A 507 37.20 -11.07 5.61
C ARG A 507 36.72 -11.08 7.07
N PHE A 508 37.10 -12.12 7.81
CA PHE A 508 36.65 -12.38 9.19
C PHE A 508 36.86 -11.20 10.16
N HIS A 509 37.96 -10.46 10.03
CA HIS A 509 38.26 -9.31 10.90
C HIS A 509 37.26 -8.16 10.72
N GLU A 510 36.88 -7.86 9.48
CA GLU A 510 35.88 -6.82 9.17
C GLU A 510 34.47 -7.26 9.56
N ALA A 511 34.17 -8.56 9.48
CA ALA A 511 32.93 -9.12 10.02
C ALA A 511 32.85 -8.94 11.55
N LEU A 512 33.91 -9.24 12.30
CA LEU A 512 33.98 -9.03 13.75
C LEU A 512 33.92 -7.55 14.15
N GLN A 513 34.57 -6.67 13.39
CA GLN A 513 34.49 -5.22 13.59
C GLN A 513 33.08 -4.70 13.31
N TYR A 514 32.41 -5.22 12.28
CA TYR A 514 31.03 -4.86 11.95
C TYR A 514 30.05 -5.35 13.02
N ILE A 515 30.13 -6.62 13.45
CA ILE A 515 29.33 -7.18 14.56
C ILE A 515 29.53 -6.35 15.84
N SER A 516 30.76 -5.93 16.12
CA SER A 516 31.07 -5.05 17.28
C SER A 516 30.47 -3.63 17.17
N SER A 517 29.91 -3.25 16.02
CA SER A 517 29.25 -1.97 15.78
C SER A 517 27.72 -2.06 15.62
N LEU A 518 27.15 -3.27 15.65
CA LEU A 518 25.69 -3.49 15.62
C LEU A 518 25.07 -3.31 17.02
N GLU A 519 23.75 -3.18 17.07
CA GLU A 519 23.03 -3.21 18.34
C GLU A 519 23.14 -4.59 19.02
N PRO A 520 23.14 -4.68 20.37
CA PRO A 520 23.40 -5.93 21.09
C PRO A 520 22.45 -7.09 20.71
N ASN A 521 21.20 -6.78 20.36
CA ASN A 521 20.22 -7.78 19.95
C ASN A 521 20.55 -8.42 18.59
N GLU A 522 20.91 -7.60 17.60
CA GLU A 522 21.28 -8.05 16.26
C GLU A 522 22.66 -8.72 16.23
N ALA A 523 23.61 -8.20 17.01
CA ALA A 523 24.88 -8.85 17.27
C ALA A 523 24.67 -10.23 17.91
N GLY A 524 23.73 -10.37 18.85
CA GLY A 524 23.37 -11.66 19.46
C GLY A 524 22.84 -12.69 18.44
N VAL A 525 21.93 -12.30 17.56
CA VAL A 525 21.39 -13.20 16.50
C VAL A 525 22.46 -13.58 15.48
N THR A 526 23.21 -12.60 14.96
CA THR A 526 24.25 -12.85 13.95
C THR A 526 25.40 -13.70 14.50
N VAL A 527 25.76 -13.56 15.79
CA VAL A 527 26.75 -14.43 16.44
C VAL A 527 26.19 -15.85 16.69
N LYS A 528 24.88 -16.06 16.88
CA LYS A 528 24.30 -17.42 16.93
C LYS A 528 24.44 -18.16 15.60
N GLU A 529 24.25 -17.48 14.47
CA GLU A 529 24.35 -18.08 13.14
C GLU A 529 25.80 -18.30 12.69
N TYR A 530 26.63 -17.25 12.76
CA TYR A 530 27.99 -17.25 12.20
C TYR A 530 29.09 -17.52 13.24
N GLY A 531 28.75 -17.52 14.53
CA GLY A 531 29.70 -17.64 15.64
C GLY A 531 30.57 -18.89 15.57
N LYS A 532 30.06 -20.00 15.06
CA LYS A 532 30.84 -21.24 14.91
C LYS A 532 32.08 -21.03 14.03
N ILE A 533 31.89 -20.40 12.86
CA ILE A 533 32.97 -20.08 11.92
C ILE A 533 33.93 -19.04 12.54
N LEU A 534 33.38 -18.07 13.27
CA LEU A 534 34.17 -17.03 13.95
C LEU A 534 35.01 -17.58 15.11
N VAL A 535 34.51 -18.53 15.89
CA VAL A 535 35.26 -19.19 16.97
C VAL A 535 36.31 -20.15 16.42
N GLU A 536 36.02 -20.88 15.34
CA GLU A 536 37.00 -21.75 14.67
C GLU A 536 38.22 -20.96 14.13
N HIS A 537 38.03 -19.74 13.63
CA HIS A 537 39.12 -18.92 13.08
C HIS A 537 39.71 -17.86 14.04
N ARG A 538 38.92 -17.29 14.96
CA ARG A 538 39.29 -16.20 15.87
C ARG A 538 38.58 -16.33 17.24
N PRO A 539 38.95 -17.32 18.06
CA PRO A 539 38.26 -17.59 19.33
C PRO A 539 38.37 -16.45 20.34
N ALA A 540 39.56 -15.83 20.50
CA ALA A 540 39.77 -14.79 21.51
C ALA A 540 38.95 -13.50 21.23
N GLU A 541 38.91 -13.06 19.98
CA GLU A 541 38.14 -11.87 19.54
C GLU A 541 36.63 -12.14 19.64
N THR A 542 36.18 -13.35 19.33
CA THR A 542 34.77 -13.74 19.41
C THR A 542 34.29 -13.89 20.85
N VAL A 543 35.13 -14.43 21.76
CA VAL A 543 34.82 -14.52 23.20
C VAL A 543 34.74 -13.13 23.84
N ASP A 544 35.55 -12.14 23.42
CA ASP A 544 35.41 -10.76 23.91
C ASP A 544 34.05 -10.14 23.51
N ILE A 545 33.63 -10.33 22.25
CA ILE A 545 32.32 -9.87 21.78
C ILE A 545 31.19 -10.53 22.58
N LEU A 546 31.22 -11.85 22.75
CA LEU A 546 30.23 -12.58 23.55
C LEU A 546 30.19 -12.11 25.02
N LEU A 547 31.35 -11.85 25.63
CA LEU A 547 31.41 -11.28 26.98
C LEU A 547 30.82 -9.87 27.04
N ARG A 548 31.04 -9.01 26.02
CA ARG A 548 30.38 -7.69 25.96
C ARG A 548 28.86 -7.82 25.83
N LEU A 549 28.37 -8.71 24.96
CA LEU A 549 26.94 -8.94 24.77
C LEU A 549 26.21 -9.48 26.01
N CYS A 550 26.88 -10.29 26.85
CA CYS A 550 26.29 -10.84 28.06
C CYS A 550 26.50 -9.96 29.33
N ILE A 551 27.32 -8.91 29.28
CA ILE A 551 27.71 -8.12 30.47
C ILE A 551 27.32 -6.63 30.36
N ASP A 552 27.37 -6.03 29.17
CA ASP A 552 27.22 -4.58 29.01
C ASP A 552 25.74 -4.16 28.99
N GLY A 553 25.11 -4.27 30.16
CA GLY A 553 23.75 -3.81 30.47
C GLY A 553 23.61 -2.30 30.64
N GLY A 554 24.34 -1.50 29.86
CA GLY A 554 24.06 -0.08 29.60
C GLY A 554 24.39 0.94 30.71
N GLU A 555 25.59 1.53 30.65
CA GLU A 555 25.88 2.81 31.35
C GLU A 555 25.78 4.06 30.43
N SER A 556 25.59 3.89 29.11
CA SER A 556 25.87 4.95 28.11
C SER A 556 24.66 5.64 27.45
N THR A 557 23.41 5.30 27.80
CA THR A 557 22.19 5.87 27.17
C THR A 557 21.16 6.50 28.12
N ALA A 558 21.50 6.72 29.39
CA ALA A 558 20.58 7.30 30.40
C ALA A 558 20.14 8.78 30.19
N ARG A 559 20.28 9.34 28.98
CA ARG A 559 19.85 10.72 28.64
C ARG A 559 19.32 10.87 27.21
N ARG A 560 18.18 10.24 26.88
CA ARG A 560 17.10 10.87 26.07
C ARG A 560 15.82 10.04 26.01
N ALA A 561 14.71 10.75 26.22
CA ALA A 561 13.34 10.46 25.78
C ALA A 561 12.68 9.11 26.16
N SER A 562 11.69 9.24 27.04
CA SER A 562 10.63 8.27 27.31
C SER A 562 9.83 7.82 26.06
N SER A 563 9.83 6.52 25.75
CA SER A 563 8.61 5.77 25.36
C SER A 563 8.84 4.25 25.32
N SER A 564 7.79 3.47 25.60
CA SER A 564 7.70 1.99 25.58
C SER A 564 8.51 1.20 26.63
N MET A 565 7.87 0.15 27.16
CA MET A 565 8.46 -0.75 28.16
C MET A 565 9.01 -2.01 27.49
N HIS A 566 10.29 -1.98 27.08
CA HIS A 566 11.09 -3.18 26.86
C HIS A 566 12.27 -3.15 27.84
N LEU A 567 12.20 -4.00 28.87
CA LEU A 567 13.39 -4.35 29.65
C LEU A 567 14.34 -5.09 28.71
N LEU A 568 15.52 -4.52 28.47
CA LEU A 568 16.60 -5.16 27.73
C LEU A 568 17.14 -6.33 28.56
N MET A 569 16.51 -7.50 28.40
CA MET A 569 17.05 -8.76 28.91
C MET A 569 18.33 -9.07 28.14
N LEU A 570 19.47 -9.03 28.83
CA LEU A 570 20.75 -9.48 28.27
C LEU A 570 20.64 -10.96 27.86
N PRO A 571 21.17 -11.37 26.70
CA PRO A 571 21.13 -12.76 26.27
C PRO A 571 21.91 -13.67 27.22
N SER A 572 21.34 -14.82 27.57
CA SER A 572 21.97 -15.79 28.48
C SER A 572 23.26 -16.34 27.85
N PRO A 573 24.36 -16.51 28.61
CA PRO A 573 25.55 -17.22 28.15
C PRO A 573 25.25 -18.64 27.63
N MET A 574 24.21 -19.28 28.18
CA MET A 574 23.76 -20.62 27.79
C MET A 574 23.31 -20.71 26.33
N ASP A 575 22.73 -19.63 25.80
CA ASP A 575 22.26 -19.54 24.41
C ASP A 575 23.39 -19.75 23.37
N PHE A 576 24.64 -19.53 23.78
CA PHE A 576 25.81 -19.53 22.92
C PHE A 576 26.65 -20.81 23.02
N ILE A 577 26.30 -21.79 23.88
CA ILE A 577 27.07 -23.04 24.06
C ILE A 577 27.29 -23.79 22.74
N ASN A 578 26.27 -23.85 21.89
CA ASN A 578 26.30 -24.55 20.60
C ASN A 578 27.33 -23.98 19.61
N ILE A 579 27.85 -22.77 19.84
CA ILE A 579 28.95 -22.20 19.05
C ILE A 579 30.28 -22.91 19.35
N PHE A 580 30.49 -23.34 20.60
CA PHE A 580 31.76 -23.84 21.10
C PHE A 580 31.92 -25.37 21.03
N VAL A 581 31.04 -26.07 20.30
CA VAL A 581 31.03 -27.55 20.20
C VAL A 581 32.38 -28.15 19.79
N HIS A 582 33.18 -27.41 19.01
CA HIS A 582 34.51 -27.83 18.56
C HIS A 582 35.67 -27.20 19.35
N SER A 583 35.37 -26.42 20.39
CA SER A 583 36.33 -25.62 21.17
C SER A 583 35.94 -25.54 22.67
N PRO A 584 35.89 -26.65 23.41
CA PRO A 584 35.41 -26.68 24.81
C PRO A 584 36.28 -25.85 25.76
N GLN A 585 37.57 -25.69 25.48
CA GLN A 585 38.44 -24.80 26.27
C GLN A 585 38.01 -23.33 26.17
N SER A 586 37.57 -22.87 24.99
CA SER A 586 37.06 -21.51 24.80
C SER A 586 35.69 -21.31 25.46
N LEU A 587 34.89 -22.37 25.61
CA LEU A 587 33.66 -22.35 26.40
C LEU A 587 33.96 -22.21 27.90
N MET A 588 34.90 -23.00 28.44
CA MET A 588 35.35 -22.86 29.83
C MET A 588 35.86 -21.44 30.11
N ASP A 589 36.74 -20.92 29.25
CA ASP A 589 37.26 -19.55 29.31
C ASP A 589 36.15 -18.48 29.30
N PHE A 590 35.09 -18.69 28.52
CA PHE A 590 33.94 -17.79 28.43
C PHE A 590 33.11 -17.81 29.72
N LEU A 591 32.74 -19.00 30.22
CA LEU A 591 31.91 -19.16 31.41
C LEU A 591 32.66 -18.77 32.70
N GLU A 592 33.95 -19.10 32.84
CA GLU A 592 34.79 -18.63 33.97
C GLU A 592 34.88 -17.10 33.99
N LYS A 593 35.12 -16.46 32.84
CA LYS A 593 35.18 -14.99 32.74
C LYS A 593 33.82 -14.34 33.02
N TYR A 594 32.72 -14.97 32.61
CA TYR A 594 31.37 -14.48 32.89
C TYR A 594 31.06 -14.50 34.40
N ILE A 595 31.21 -15.65 35.08
CA ILE A 595 30.98 -15.76 36.54
C ILE A 595 31.89 -14.82 37.33
N SER A 596 33.13 -14.60 36.88
CA SER A 596 34.05 -13.67 37.56
C SER A 596 33.57 -12.21 37.56
N LYS A 597 32.69 -11.84 36.62
CA LYS A 597 32.17 -10.49 36.41
C LYS A 597 30.71 -10.32 36.85
N VAL A 598 29.89 -11.37 36.72
CA VAL A 598 28.44 -11.35 37.04
C VAL A 598 28.16 -12.35 38.15
N LYS A 599 27.77 -11.87 39.33
CA LYS A 599 27.57 -12.68 40.54
C LYS A 599 26.17 -13.26 40.68
N ASP A 600 25.16 -12.49 40.28
CA ASP A 600 23.73 -12.81 40.44
C ASP A 600 23.09 -12.97 39.05
N SER A 601 23.21 -14.16 38.46
CA SER A 601 22.70 -14.42 37.10
C SER A 601 21.48 -15.36 37.14
N PRO A 602 20.41 -15.12 36.37
CA PRO A 602 19.27 -16.04 36.36
C PRO A 602 19.61 -17.44 35.81
N ALA A 603 20.59 -17.53 34.90
CA ALA A 603 21.08 -18.80 34.34
C ALA A 603 22.19 -19.45 35.20
N GLN A 604 22.42 -18.96 36.42
CA GLN A 604 23.55 -19.39 37.25
C GLN A 604 23.55 -20.90 37.50
N VAL A 605 22.40 -21.52 37.78
CA VAL A 605 22.26 -22.98 37.97
C VAL A 605 22.75 -23.75 36.73
N GLU A 606 22.33 -23.33 35.55
CA GLU A 606 22.63 -24.00 34.27
C GLU A 606 24.11 -23.87 33.89
N ILE A 607 24.70 -22.70 34.17
CA ILE A 607 26.14 -22.46 33.97
C ILE A 607 26.96 -23.31 34.96
N HIS A 608 26.54 -23.41 36.22
CA HIS A 608 27.20 -24.25 37.21
C HIS A 608 27.11 -25.75 36.85
N ASN A 609 25.97 -26.21 36.33
CA ASN A 609 25.81 -27.57 35.80
C ASN A 609 26.79 -27.84 34.63
N THR A 610 26.83 -26.94 33.65
CA THR A 610 27.73 -27.05 32.48
C THR A 610 29.20 -27.01 32.89
N LEU A 611 29.56 -26.16 33.85
CA LEU A 611 30.92 -26.12 34.40
C LEU A 611 31.27 -27.38 35.20
N LEU A 612 30.33 -27.95 35.96
CA LEU A 612 30.54 -29.22 36.66
C LEU A 612 30.79 -30.37 35.67
N GLU A 613 30.04 -30.43 34.57
CA GLU A 613 30.28 -31.41 33.49
C GLU A 613 31.67 -31.22 32.85
N LEU A 614 32.06 -29.97 32.55
CA LEU A 614 33.39 -29.64 32.00
C LEU A 614 34.55 -29.81 33.01
N TYR A 615 34.29 -29.74 34.31
CA TYR A 615 35.29 -29.96 35.36
C TYR A 615 35.45 -31.43 35.74
N LEU A 616 34.38 -32.23 35.71
CA LEU A 616 34.40 -33.63 36.13
C LEU A 616 34.69 -34.62 34.98
N SER A 617 34.57 -34.19 33.72
CA SER A 617 34.81 -35.05 32.55
C SER A 617 36.30 -35.40 32.31
N ASP A 618 36.60 -36.69 32.18
CA ASP A 618 37.96 -37.19 31.89
C ASP A 618 38.47 -36.83 30.48
N THR A 619 37.56 -36.64 29.51
CA THR A 619 37.87 -36.24 28.13
C THR A 619 37.05 -35.02 27.72
N LEU A 620 37.72 -33.98 27.21
CA LEU A 620 37.11 -32.75 26.67
C LEU A 620 36.41 -33.00 25.32
N SER A 621 35.45 -33.93 25.29
CA SER A 621 34.63 -34.30 24.14
C SER A 621 33.18 -34.39 24.59
N PHE A 622 32.36 -33.46 24.13
CA PHE A 622 30.93 -33.38 24.42
C PHE A 622 30.19 -34.65 23.96
N PRO A 623 29.57 -35.45 24.85
CA PRO A 623 28.64 -36.50 24.48
C PRO A 623 27.21 -35.95 24.52
N SER A 624 26.61 -35.67 23.36
CA SER A 624 25.30 -35.03 23.29
C SER A 624 24.17 -35.87 23.92
N VAL A 625 23.69 -35.45 25.10
CA VAL A 625 22.47 -35.91 25.78
C VAL A 625 21.84 -34.67 26.45
N SER A 626 20.60 -34.26 26.20
CA SER A 626 19.60 -34.75 25.25
C SER A 626 18.58 -33.65 24.94
N GLN A 627 18.22 -33.49 23.66
CA GLN A 627 16.91 -32.92 23.34
C GLN A 627 15.84 -33.95 23.73
N VAL A 628 14.80 -33.53 24.44
CA VAL A 628 13.56 -34.31 24.60
C VAL A 628 12.42 -33.55 23.97
N ASN A 629 12.07 -33.94 22.75
CA ASN A 629 10.71 -33.83 22.22
C ASN A 629 10.47 -35.02 21.29
N GLY A 630 9.38 -35.73 21.51
CA GLY A 630 9.11 -37.01 20.83
C GLY A 630 8.59 -36.85 19.40
N GLY A 631 8.71 -37.91 18.59
CA GLY A 631 8.16 -37.92 17.23
C GLY A 631 8.68 -39.05 16.34
N GLU A 632 8.11 -40.25 16.53
CA GLU A 632 7.88 -41.31 15.52
C GLU A 632 9.05 -42.01 14.78
N ASP A 633 8.88 -43.32 14.60
CA ASP A 633 9.70 -44.20 13.75
C ASP A 633 9.72 -43.78 12.28
N ARG A 634 10.86 -43.97 11.60
CA ARG A 634 11.00 -44.99 10.52
C ARG A 634 12.38 -44.99 9.85
N ASP A 635 13.10 -46.11 10.04
CA ASP A 635 13.52 -47.03 8.98
C ASP A 635 14.16 -46.45 7.68
N LEU A 636 15.48 -46.69 7.46
CA LEU A 636 16.00 -47.50 6.33
C LEU A 636 17.53 -47.46 6.11
N LYS A 637 18.13 -48.66 6.16
CA LYS A 637 19.26 -49.19 5.36
C LYS A 637 20.45 -48.29 4.99
N VAL A 638 21.57 -48.57 5.67
CA VAL A 638 22.93 -48.38 5.12
C VAL A 638 23.19 -49.36 3.98
N THR A 639 23.69 -48.86 2.84
CA THR A 639 24.49 -49.66 1.89
C THR A 639 25.62 -48.78 1.38
N SER A 640 26.87 -49.22 1.58
CA SER A 640 28.05 -48.55 0.98
C SER A 640 29.05 -49.59 0.48
N VAL A 641 29.40 -49.44 -0.79
CA VAL A 641 30.53 -50.11 -1.47
C VAL A 641 31.68 -49.10 -1.48
N GLY A 642 32.95 -49.55 -1.52
CA GLY A 642 34.12 -48.65 -1.74
C GLY A 642 34.03 -47.94 -3.11
N GLU A 643 34.83 -46.96 -3.50
CA GLU A 643 36.31 -46.81 -3.53
C GLU A 643 36.59 -45.48 -4.32
N VAL A 644 37.77 -44.83 -4.42
CA VAL A 644 39.15 -45.00 -3.93
C VAL A 644 39.88 -43.63 -4.02
N ALA A 645 41.14 -43.55 -3.55
CA ALA A 645 42.18 -42.55 -3.91
C ALA A 645 42.04 -41.10 -3.37
N ASN A 646 43.13 -40.32 -3.24
CA ASN A 646 44.52 -40.58 -2.81
C ASN A 646 45.23 -39.20 -2.65
N GLY A 647 46.12 -39.00 -1.66
CA GLY A 647 46.64 -37.64 -1.36
C GLY A 647 47.92 -37.53 -0.54
N SER A 648 48.92 -38.36 -0.85
CA SER A 648 50.36 -38.27 -0.45
C SER A 648 50.80 -37.29 0.67
N VAL A 649 50.92 -37.87 1.87
CA VAL A 649 51.97 -37.67 2.89
C VAL A 649 53.20 -36.81 2.53
N LYS A 650 53.56 -35.87 3.42
CA LYS A 650 54.97 -35.61 3.80
C LYS A 650 55.14 -35.81 5.31
N LYS A 651 56.01 -36.75 5.72
CA LYS A 651 56.39 -37.02 7.12
C LYS A 651 57.69 -36.30 7.45
N SER A 652 57.65 -35.33 8.37
CA SER A 652 58.80 -34.99 9.22
C SER A 652 58.72 -35.85 10.50
N LYS A 653 59.78 -36.60 10.81
CA LYS A 653 59.89 -37.36 12.05
C LYS A 653 60.41 -36.44 13.15
N GLU A 654 59.62 -36.22 14.19
CA GLU A 654 60.16 -35.99 15.53
C GLU A 654 59.64 -37.09 16.46
N LYS A 655 60.59 -37.84 17.03
CA LYS A 655 60.35 -38.76 18.16
C LYS A 655 60.70 -38.02 19.45
N TYR A 656 60.14 -38.49 20.56
CA TYR A 656 60.37 -38.05 21.95
C TYR A 656 59.61 -36.80 22.41
N THR A 657 58.39 -37.02 22.92
CA THR A 657 57.90 -36.51 24.24
C THR A 657 56.45 -36.99 24.45
N VAL A 658 56.27 -38.28 24.77
CA VAL A 658 54.93 -38.84 25.10
C VAL A 658 54.65 -38.76 26.59
N GLU A 659 55.63 -39.06 27.44
CA GLU A 659 55.49 -39.11 28.92
C GLU A 659 55.09 -37.75 29.54
N ASN A 660 55.41 -36.63 28.90
CA ASN A 660 55.06 -35.28 29.40
C ASN A 660 53.63 -34.83 29.08
N LYS A 661 52.85 -35.59 28.28
CA LYS A 661 51.45 -35.24 27.98
C LYS A 661 50.47 -35.82 28.98
N ASP A 662 50.69 -37.04 29.46
CA ASP A 662 49.74 -37.68 30.38
C ASP A 662 49.86 -37.12 31.79
N VAL A 663 51.08 -36.84 32.29
CA VAL A 663 51.28 -36.10 33.56
C VAL A 663 50.65 -34.69 33.53
N ARG A 664 50.63 -34.02 32.37
CA ARG A 664 49.94 -32.72 32.22
C ARG A 664 48.41 -32.88 32.23
N LYS A 665 47.86 -33.95 31.64
CA LYS A 665 46.43 -34.24 31.65
C LYS A 665 45.93 -34.67 33.03
N GLU A 666 46.66 -35.52 33.74
CA GLU A 666 46.31 -35.91 35.12
C GLU A 666 46.31 -34.69 36.03
N LYS A 667 47.30 -33.80 35.88
CA LYS A 667 47.36 -32.56 36.66
C LYS A 667 46.23 -31.58 36.31
N ASP A 668 45.93 -31.39 35.02
CA ASP A 668 44.78 -30.60 34.56
C ASP A 668 43.45 -31.18 35.06
N CYS A 669 43.28 -32.50 35.04
CA CYS A 669 42.10 -33.18 35.57
C CYS A 669 41.95 -33.00 37.09
N LEU A 670 43.04 -33.12 37.86
CA LEU A 670 43.03 -32.86 39.31
C LEU A 670 42.72 -31.39 39.63
N GLU A 671 43.29 -30.44 38.87
CA GLU A 671 43.00 -29.00 39.01
C GLU A 671 41.53 -28.70 38.66
N ARG A 672 40.96 -29.35 37.62
CA ARG A 672 39.53 -29.26 37.27
C ARG A 672 38.63 -29.91 38.34
N GLN A 673 38.94 -31.09 38.86
CA GLN A 673 38.18 -31.73 39.95
C GLN A 673 38.23 -30.90 41.24
N GLN A 674 39.35 -30.24 41.55
CA GLN A 674 39.43 -29.29 42.66
C GLN A 674 38.56 -28.05 42.44
N LYS A 675 38.51 -27.50 41.21
CA LYS A 675 37.54 -26.44 40.85
C LYS A 675 36.10 -26.93 41.05
N GLY A 676 35.78 -28.15 40.61
CA GLY A 676 34.47 -28.79 40.78
C GLY A 676 34.05 -28.95 42.25
N LEU A 677 34.92 -29.49 43.11
CA LEU A 677 34.64 -29.59 44.56
C LEU A 677 34.47 -28.21 45.21
N THR A 678 35.29 -27.23 44.81
CA THR A 678 35.18 -25.85 45.31
C THR A 678 33.83 -25.24 44.92
N LEU A 679 33.38 -25.50 43.68
CA LEU A 679 32.10 -25.08 43.16
C LEU A 679 30.94 -25.73 43.93
N LEU A 680 30.94 -27.06 44.11
CA LEU A 680 29.91 -27.80 44.86
C LEU A 680 29.69 -27.25 46.28
N ARG A 681 30.78 -26.85 46.96
CA ARG A 681 30.75 -26.28 48.32
C ARG A 681 30.31 -24.82 48.35
N ASN A 682 30.80 -23.98 47.44
CA ASN A 682 30.45 -22.55 47.40
C ASN A 682 29.01 -22.32 46.92
N ALA A 683 28.50 -23.19 46.05
CA ALA A 683 27.15 -23.12 45.51
C ALA A 683 26.08 -23.82 46.38
N TRP A 684 26.48 -24.49 47.49
CA TRP A 684 25.55 -25.03 48.49
C TRP A 684 26.08 -24.81 49.92
N THR A 685 25.99 -23.58 50.40
CA THR A 685 26.35 -23.26 51.79
C THR A 685 25.30 -23.78 52.78
N SER A 686 25.64 -23.86 54.07
CA SER A 686 24.75 -24.42 55.10
C SER A 686 23.50 -23.57 55.41
N ASP A 687 23.46 -22.33 54.92
CA ASP A 687 22.34 -21.41 55.11
C ASP A 687 21.34 -21.43 53.93
N MET A 688 21.57 -22.26 52.90
CA MET A 688 20.77 -22.34 51.68
C MET A 688 19.92 -23.62 51.62
N GLU A 689 18.61 -23.46 51.38
CA GLU A 689 17.66 -24.58 51.25
C GLU A 689 17.87 -25.42 49.97
N GLN A 690 18.39 -24.82 48.90
CA GLN A 690 18.69 -25.46 47.63
C GLN A 690 20.06 -25.02 47.08
N PRO A 691 20.78 -25.90 46.35
CA PRO A 691 22.02 -25.56 45.67
C PRO A 691 21.81 -24.67 44.44
N LEU A 692 22.83 -23.90 44.06
CA LEU A 692 22.90 -23.20 42.77
C LEU A 692 23.39 -24.11 41.63
N TYR A 693 22.97 -25.38 41.64
CA TYR A 693 23.18 -26.40 40.62
C TYR A 693 22.10 -27.48 40.77
N ASP A 694 21.90 -28.32 39.76
CA ASP A 694 20.98 -29.46 39.85
C ASP A 694 21.63 -30.56 40.71
N ALA A 695 21.00 -30.88 41.84
CA ALA A 695 21.53 -31.84 42.81
C ALA A 695 21.51 -33.28 42.29
N ASP A 696 20.48 -33.67 41.53
CA ASP A 696 20.36 -35.01 40.95
C ASP A 696 21.39 -35.21 39.84
N LEU A 697 21.57 -34.20 38.97
CA LEU A 697 22.63 -34.17 37.97
C LEU A 697 24.02 -34.22 38.62
N ALA A 698 24.24 -33.48 39.71
CA ALA A 698 25.50 -33.49 40.44
C ALA A 698 25.80 -34.89 41.04
N VAL A 699 24.80 -35.59 41.57
CA VAL A 699 24.95 -36.98 42.03
C VAL A 699 25.32 -37.90 40.86
N ILE A 700 24.63 -37.81 39.72
CA ILE A 700 24.91 -38.61 38.53
C ILE A 700 26.34 -38.37 38.01
N LEU A 701 26.76 -37.10 37.89
CA LEU A 701 28.10 -36.73 37.45
C LEU A 701 29.18 -37.22 38.44
N CYS A 702 28.92 -37.17 39.75
CA CYS A 702 29.85 -37.67 40.75
C CYS A 702 29.94 -39.20 40.74
N GLU A 703 28.83 -39.93 40.56
CA GLU A 703 28.81 -41.39 40.49
C GLU A 703 29.51 -41.90 39.22
N MET A 704 29.20 -41.31 38.06
CA MET A 704 29.82 -41.65 36.77
C MET A 704 31.35 -41.46 36.79
N ASN A 705 31.84 -40.39 37.43
CA ASN A 705 33.27 -40.09 37.54
C ASN A 705 33.90 -40.57 38.88
N LYS A 706 33.20 -41.40 39.67
CA LYS A 706 33.65 -42.03 40.93
C LYS A 706 34.11 -41.05 42.03
N PHE A 707 33.53 -39.87 42.07
CA PHE A 707 33.91 -38.76 42.96
C PHE A 707 33.23 -38.85 44.35
N LYS A 708 33.79 -39.71 45.22
CA LYS A 708 33.24 -40.04 46.55
C LYS A 708 32.99 -38.85 47.48
N ASP A 709 33.90 -37.88 47.51
CA ASP A 709 33.81 -36.72 48.41
C ASP A 709 32.66 -35.77 48.02
N GLY A 710 32.26 -35.77 46.74
CA GLY A 710 31.06 -35.08 46.27
C GLY A 710 29.78 -35.81 46.64
N LEU A 711 29.74 -37.14 46.44
CA LEU A 711 28.56 -37.97 46.75
C LEU A 711 28.14 -37.89 48.22
N LEU A 712 29.10 -37.99 49.15
CA LEU A 712 28.82 -37.89 50.59
C LEU A 712 28.23 -36.53 50.96
N PHE A 713 28.78 -35.44 50.41
CA PHE A 713 28.29 -34.08 50.63
C PHE A 713 26.86 -33.89 50.08
N LEU A 714 26.57 -34.43 48.90
CA LEU A 714 25.26 -34.34 48.27
C LEU A 714 24.21 -35.14 49.05
N TYR A 715 24.48 -36.41 49.41
CA TYR A 715 23.51 -37.24 50.15
C TYR A 715 23.18 -36.70 51.55
N GLU A 716 24.15 -36.14 52.27
CA GLU A 716 23.91 -35.50 53.57
C GLU A 716 22.97 -34.29 53.45
N LYS A 717 23.15 -33.48 52.39
CA LYS A 717 22.35 -32.27 52.14
C LYS A 717 20.99 -32.53 51.51
N MET A 718 20.87 -33.52 50.63
CA MET A 718 19.63 -33.88 49.92
C MET A 718 18.60 -34.62 50.78
N LYS A 719 18.91 -34.92 52.05
CA LYS A 719 17.99 -35.61 52.98
C LYS A 719 17.53 -36.99 52.48
N LEU A 720 18.33 -37.66 51.65
CA LEU A 720 18.07 -39.00 51.10
C LEU A 720 18.39 -40.09 52.13
N TYR A 721 17.66 -40.06 53.25
CA TYR A 721 17.98 -40.81 54.44
C TYR A 721 18.01 -42.32 54.24
N LYS A 722 17.19 -42.87 53.32
CA LYS A 722 17.18 -44.32 53.03
C LYS A 722 18.47 -44.79 52.37
N GLU A 723 19.08 -43.97 51.51
CA GLU A 723 20.35 -44.32 50.84
C GLU A 723 21.56 -44.05 51.73
N VAL A 724 21.49 -43.01 52.58
CA VAL A 724 22.44 -42.81 53.68
C VAL A 724 22.39 -44.00 54.65
N ILE A 725 21.20 -44.44 55.07
CA ILE A 725 21.00 -45.64 55.88
C ILE A 725 21.49 -46.89 55.15
N ALA A 726 21.23 -47.07 53.85
CA ALA A 726 21.75 -48.21 53.09
C ALA A 726 23.29 -48.25 53.06
N CYS A 727 23.94 -47.09 52.93
CA CYS A 727 25.40 -46.95 53.01
C CYS A 727 25.93 -47.33 54.41
N TYR A 728 25.26 -46.91 55.49
CA TYR A 728 25.61 -47.32 56.86
C TYR A 728 25.25 -48.78 57.19
N MET A 729 24.19 -49.34 56.61
CA MET A 729 23.81 -50.75 56.74
C MET A 729 24.82 -51.66 56.07
N GLN A 730 25.34 -51.28 54.89
CA GLN A 730 26.46 -51.95 54.24
C GLN A 730 27.77 -51.86 55.05
N ALA A 731 27.87 -50.89 55.97
CA ALA A 731 29.01 -50.70 56.87
C ALA A 731 28.84 -51.30 58.28
N HIS A 732 27.67 -51.87 58.62
CA HIS A 732 27.35 -52.50 59.92
C HIS A 732 27.50 -51.59 61.17
N ASP A 733 27.21 -50.29 61.08
CA ASP A 733 27.25 -49.37 62.24
C ASP A 733 25.86 -49.20 62.90
N HIS A 734 25.60 -49.93 63.99
CA HIS A 734 24.30 -49.91 64.67
C HIS A 734 24.05 -48.63 65.50
N ASP A 735 25.08 -48.09 66.16
CA ASP A 735 24.97 -46.86 66.97
C ASP A 735 24.83 -45.62 66.08
N GLY A 736 25.60 -45.56 64.99
CA GLY A 736 25.47 -44.55 63.94
C GLY A 736 24.07 -44.54 63.33
N LEU A 737 23.48 -45.73 63.10
CA LEU A 737 22.14 -45.86 62.54
C LEU A 737 21.04 -45.40 63.52
N ILE A 738 21.11 -45.75 64.81
CA ILE A 738 20.16 -45.24 65.82
C ILE A 738 20.32 -43.71 66.01
N MET A 739 21.55 -43.18 65.98
CA MET A 739 21.79 -41.73 66.00
C MET A 739 21.24 -41.01 64.76
N CYS A 740 21.33 -41.65 63.59
CA CYS A 740 20.74 -41.20 62.34
C CYS A 740 19.20 -41.14 62.49
N CYS A 741 18.55 -42.24 62.89
CA CYS A 741 17.11 -42.28 63.13
C CYS A 741 16.64 -41.31 64.24
N LYS A 742 17.42 -41.07 65.30
CA LYS A 742 17.09 -40.07 66.33
C LYS A 742 17.13 -38.63 65.80
N LYS A 743 18.02 -38.31 64.86
CA LYS A 743 18.04 -37.00 64.19
C LYS A 743 16.96 -36.83 63.12
N LEU A 744 16.48 -37.93 62.54
CA LEU A 744 15.74 -37.93 61.26
C LEU A 744 14.32 -38.51 61.34
N GLY A 745 13.95 -39.13 62.47
CA GLY A 745 12.65 -39.79 62.68
C GLY A 745 11.79 -39.17 63.78
N ASP A 746 12.20 -38.06 64.42
CA ASP A 746 11.34 -37.41 65.43
C ASP A 746 10.28 -36.53 64.75
N SER A 747 9.01 -36.86 64.99
CA SER A 747 7.84 -36.22 64.34
C SER A 747 7.70 -34.72 64.67
N THR A 748 8.29 -34.29 65.78
CA THR A 748 8.43 -32.88 66.22
C THR A 748 9.31 -32.02 65.29
N HIS A 749 10.23 -32.65 64.55
CA HIS A 749 11.21 -31.99 63.67
C HIS A 749 10.97 -32.28 62.18
N GLY A 750 9.82 -32.86 61.82
CA GLY A 750 9.48 -33.19 60.43
C GLY A 750 10.20 -34.43 59.89
N GLY A 751 10.66 -35.32 60.77
CA GLY A 751 11.17 -36.63 60.40
C GLY A 751 10.08 -37.58 59.90
N ASP A 752 10.46 -38.61 59.14
CA ASP A 752 9.54 -39.63 58.63
C ASP A 752 9.32 -40.73 59.70
N PRO A 753 8.12 -40.85 60.31
CA PRO A 753 7.87 -41.84 61.36
C PRO A 753 7.94 -43.28 60.84
N SER A 754 7.78 -43.51 59.52
CA SER A 754 7.86 -44.85 58.93
C SER A 754 9.27 -45.46 59.03
N LEU A 755 10.31 -44.64 59.22
CA LEU A 755 11.68 -45.10 59.49
C LEU A 755 11.76 -45.94 60.77
N TRP A 756 10.92 -45.67 61.79
CA TRP A 756 10.83 -46.52 62.97
C TRP A 756 10.20 -47.89 62.66
N GLY A 757 9.33 -47.97 61.65
CA GLY A 757 8.76 -49.23 61.14
C GLY A 757 9.77 -50.04 60.33
N ASP A 758 10.51 -49.39 59.43
CA ASP A 758 11.62 -50.02 58.68
C ASP A 758 12.74 -50.50 59.63
N LEU A 759 13.05 -49.73 60.67
CA LEU A 759 14.00 -50.09 61.73
C LEU A 759 13.49 -51.24 62.62
N LEU A 760 12.20 -51.24 62.98
CA LEU A 760 11.57 -52.37 63.70
C LEU A 760 11.61 -53.65 62.85
N LYS A 761 11.44 -53.53 61.54
CA LYS A 761 11.56 -54.66 60.61
C LYS A 761 13.00 -55.18 60.54
N TYR A 762 14.01 -54.30 60.47
CA TYR A 762 15.42 -54.68 60.55
C TYR A 762 15.73 -55.45 61.84
N PHE A 763 15.35 -54.92 63.01
CA PHE A 763 15.52 -55.64 64.30
C PHE A 763 14.65 -56.91 64.44
N GLY A 764 13.54 -57.00 63.71
CA GLY A 764 12.71 -58.21 63.61
C GLY A 764 13.26 -59.28 62.66
N GLU A 765 14.18 -58.91 61.76
CA GLU A 765 14.85 -59.82 60.82
C GLU A 765 16.30 -60.15 61.24
N LEU A 766 16.89 -59.38 62.17
CA LEU A 766 18.15 -59.71 62.86
C LEU A 766 17.99 -60.94 63.76
N GLY A 767 18.95 -61.87 63.69
CA GLY A 767 19.03 -63.05 64.56
C GLY A 767 19.72 -62.81 65.90
N GLU A 768 19.67 -61.59 66.43
CA GLU A 768 20.41 -61.14 67.62
C GLU A 768 19.46 -60.63 68.73
N ASP A 769 19.95 -60.55 69.98
CA ASP A 769 19.21 -60.00 71.12
C ASP A 769 19.25 -58.47 71.12
N CYS A 770 18.32 -57.86 70.38
CA CYS A 770 18.11 -56.41 70.31
C CYS A 770 17.01 -55.93 71.29
N SER A 771 16.86 -56.58 72.45
CA SER A 771 15.72 -56.38 73.36
C SER A 771 15.65 -55.00 74.06
N LYS A 772 16.71 -54.20 74.01
CA LYS A 772 16.71 -52.81 74.52
C LYS A 772 16.31 -51.82 73.43
N GLU A 773 16.90 -52.00 72.26
CA GLU A 773 16.74 -51.20 71.06
C GLU A 773 15.28 -51.30 70.57
N VAL A 774 14.72 -52.51 70.56
CA VAL A 774 13.30 -52.75 70.24
C VAL A 774 12.36 -52.09 71.26
N LYS A 775 12.69 -52.06 72.56
CA LYS A 775 11.88 -51.34 73.56
C LYS A 775 11.88 -49.83 73.33
N GLU A 776 13.04 -49.27 73.01
CA GLU A 776 13.16 -47.85 72.69
C GLU A 776 12.32 -47.51 71.46
N VAL A 777 12.47 -48.27 70.36
CA VAL A 777 11.66 -48.11 69.13
C VAL A 777 10.15 -48.23 69.39
N LEU A 778 9.70 -49.20 70.21
CA LEU A 778 8.29 -49.39 70.53
C LEU A 778 7.66 -48.17 71.25
N THR A 779 8.41 -47.44 72.07
CA THR A 779 7.88 -46.23 72.73
C THR A 779 7.58 -45.09 71.75
N TYR A 780 8.38 -44.95 70.69
CA TYR A 780 8.12 -43.98 69.62
C TYR A 780 6.94 -44.41 68.75
N ILE A 781 6.79 -45.71 68.47
CA ILE A 781 5.63 -46.26 67.74
C ILE A 781 4.32 -46.07 68.51
N GLU A 782 4.33 -46.17 69.85
CA GLU A 782 3.17 -45.89 70.70
C GLU A 782 2.82 -44.39 70.74
N ARG A 783 3.82 -43.51 70.86
CA ARG A 783 3.63 -42.05 70.91
C ARG A 783 2.95 -41.49 69.66
N ASP A 784 3.39 -41.98 68.49
CA ASP A 784 3.02 -41.42 67.18
C ASP A 784 1.97 -42.29 66.43
N ASP A 785 1.42 -43.31 67.09
CA ASP A 785 0.36 -44.23 66.61
C ASP A 785 0.62 -44.86 65.22
N ILE A 786 1.88 -45.22 64.97
CA ILE A 786 2.41 -45.48 63.61
C ILE A 786 1.89 -46.80 63.01
N LEU A 787 1.69 -47.82 63.84
CA LEU A 787 1.34 -49.19 63.40
C LEU A 787 0.22 -49.78 64.26
N PRO A 788 -0.77 -50.47 63.64
CA PRO A 788 -1.78 -51.22 64.39
C PRO A 788 -1.13 -52.31 65.27
N PRO A 789 -1.62 -52.57 66.50
CA PRO A 789 -1.00 -53.53 67.42
C PRO A 789 -0.79 -54.94 66.86
N ILE A 790 -1.66 -55.37 65.93
CA ILE A 790 -1.55 -56.66 65.24
C ILE A 790 -0.32 -56.73 64.30
N VAL A 791 0.06 -55.62 63.66
CA VAL A 791 1.20 -55.54 62.73
C VAL A 791 2.53 -55.52 63.50
N VAL A 792 2.55 -54.81 64.64
CA VAL A 792 3.70 -54.79 65.56
C VAL A 792 4.00 -56.20 66.07
N LEU A 793 2.97 -56.93 66.53
CA LEU A 793 3.09 -58.33 66.94
C LEU A 793 3.60 -59.24 65.81
N GLN A 794 3.04 -59.12 64.61
CA GLN A 794 3.41 -59.96 63.47
C GLN A 794 4.87 -59.74 63.05
N THR A 795 5.36 -58.50 63.11
CA THR A 795 6.75 -58.16 62.74
C THR A 795 7.74 -58.70 63.77
N LEU A 796 7.49 -58.46 65.07
CA LEU A 796 8.38 -58.93 66.14
C LEU A 796 8.37 -60.45 66.33
N SER A 797 7.30 -61.15 65.93
CA SER A 797 7.22 -62.62 65.98
C SER A 797 8.23 -63.34 65.09
N ARG A 798 8.91 -62.63 64.17
CA ARG A 798 9.92 -63.19 63.25
C ARG A 798 11.28 -63.44 63.91
N ASN A 799 11.62 -62.68 64.96
CA ASN A 799 12.89 -62.84 65.67
C ASN A 799 12.73 -63.87 66.81
N PRO A 800 13.41 -65.03 66.76
CA PRO A 800 13.28 -66.10 67.75
C PRO A 800 13.89 -65.75 69.12
N CYS A 801 14.67 -64.68 69.23
CA CYS A 801 15.33 -64.24 70.47
C CYS A 801 14.46 -63.29 71.33
N LEU A 802 13.33 -62.79 70.82
CA LEU A 802 12.49 -61.83 71.53
C LEU A 802 11.38 -62.50 72.37
N THR A 803 11.22 -62.05 73.63
CA THR A 803 10.20 -62.56 74.55
C THR A 803 8.93 -61.71 74.60
N LEU A 804 7.75 -62.34 74.68
CA LEU A 804 6.42 -61.69 74.73
C LEU A 804 6.27 -60.58 75.80
N SER A 805 7.05 -60.64 76.88
CA SER A 805 7.13 -59.62 77.93
C SER A 805 7.46 -58.22 77.42
N VAL A 806 8.07 -58.09 76.24
CA VAL A 806 8.44 -56.79 75.63
C VAL A 806 7.22 -56.02 75.09
N VAL A 807 6.15 -56.71 74.67
CA VAL A 807 5.04 -56.08 73.90
C VAL A 807 3.72 -56.04 74.70
N LYS A 808 3.62 -56.78 75.81
CA LYS A 808 2.38 -56.97 76.58
C LYS A 808 1.70 -55.64 77.00
N ASP A 809 2.47 -54.71 77.55
CA ASP A 809 1.91 -53.51 78.19
C ASP A 809 1.41 -52.47 77.17
N TYR A 810 1.97 -52.47 75.96
CA TYR A 810 1.56 -51.62 74.83
C TYR A 810 0.15 -52.01 74.33
N ILE A 811 -0.12 -53.31 74.14
CA ILE A 811 -1.38 -53.80 73.59
C ILE A 811 -2.58 -53.47 74.50
N ALA A 812 -2.40 -53.57 75.81
CA ALA A 812 -3.47 -53.35 76.79
C ALA A 812 -4.03 -51.92 76.72
N ARG A 813 -3.16 -50.90 76.57
CA ARG A 813 -3.57 -49.49 76.54
C ARG A 813 -4.35 -49.13 75.27
N LYS A 814 -3.95 -49.65 74.10
CA LYS A 814 -4.57 -49.27 72.82
C LYS A 814 -6.02 -49.73 72.69
N LEU A 815 -6.38 -50.91 73.22
CA LEU A 815 -7.74 -51.46 73.12
C LEU A 815 -8.80 -50.68 73.91
N GLU A 816 -8.40 -50.06 75.03
CA GLU A 816 -9.31 -49.28 75.88
C GLU A 816 -9.71 -47.94 75.22
N GLN A 817 -8.80 -47.35 74.43
CA GLN A 817 -9.04 -46.10 73.70
C GLN A 817 -10.12 -46.23 72.62
N GLU A 818 -10.04 -47.26 71.78
CA GLU A 818 -10.96 -47.49 70.64
C GLU A 818 -12.42 -47.65 71.10
N THR A 819 -12.64 -48.38 72.21
CA THR A 819 -13.98 -48.71 72.72
C THR A 819 -14.79 -47.46 73.06
N LYS A 820 -14.13 -46.37 73.47
CA LYS A 820 -14.79 -45.13 73.89
C LYS A 820 -15.38 -44.33 72.72
N LEU A 821 -14.73 -44.34 71.56
CA LEU A 821 -15.12 -43.54 70.40
C LEU A 821 -16.48 -43.98 69.83
N ILE A 822 -16.72 -45.29 69.78
CA ILE A 822 -17.91 -45.93 69.20
C ILE A 822 -19.23 -45.47 69.86
N GLU A 823 -19.19 -45.12 71.15
CA GLU A 823 -20.40 -44.76 71.91
C GLU A 823 -20.87 -43.31 71.67
N ASP A 824 -19.95 -42.39 71.31
CA ASP A 824 -20.30 -40.99 71.07
C ASP A 824 -20.92 -40.78 69.68
N ASP A 825 -20.48 -41.53 68.66
CA ASP A 825 -21.05 -41.48 67.31
C ASP A 825 -22.53 -41.85 67.27
N ARG A 826 -22.96 -42.83 68.08
CA ARG A 826 -24.36 -43.31 68.11
C ARG A 826 -25.35 -42.20 68.48
N LYS A 827 -24.99 -41.34 69.44
CA LYS A 827 -25.85 -40.24 69.93
C LYS A 827 -26.08 -39.18 68.86
N SER A 828 -25.08 -38.93 68.02
CA SER A 828 -25.15 -37.94 66.94
C SER A 828 -26.18 -38.32 65.87
N ILE A 829 -26.33 -39.62 65.60
CA ILE A 829 -27.22 -40.14 64.54
C ILE A 829 -28.69 -39.89 64.85
N GLU A 830 -29.13 -40.09 66.10
CA GLU A 830 -30.54 -39.94 66.49
C GLU A 830 -31.05 -38.52 66.28
N LYS A 831 -30.26 -37.51 66.69
CA LYS A 831 -30.62 -36.10 66.59
C LYS A 831 -30.94 -35.65 65.15
N TYR A 832 -30.13 -36.05 64.17
CA TYR A 832 -30.31 -35.62 62.78
C TYR A 832 -31.58 -36.20 62.11
N GLN A 833 -32.15 -37.29 62.64
CA GLN A 833 -33.36 -37.88 62.10
C GLN A 833 -34.62 -37.05 62.45
N GLU A 834 -34.67 -36.48 63.66
CA GLU A 834 -35.80 -35.66 64.11
C GLU A 834 -35.93 -34.36 63.30
N ASP A 835 -34.83 -33.61 63.15
CA ASP A 835 -34.78 -32.35 62.39
C ASP A 835 -35.24 -32.56 60.93
N THR A 836 -34.80 -33.66 60.30
CA THR A 836 -35.14 -34.01 58.92
C THR A 836 -36.65 -34.29 58.74
N ALA A 837 -37.30 -34.87 59.75
CA ALA A 837 -38.74 -35.14 59.71
C ALA A 837 -39.57 -33.86 59.81
N SER A 838 -39.14 -32.92 60.67
CA SER A 838 -39.79 -31.61 60.86
C SER A 838 -39.84 -30.81 59.55
N MET A 839 -38.68 -30.64 58.89
CA MET A 839 -38.56 -29.82 57.67
C MET A 839 -39.37 -30.37 56.49
N ARG A 840 -39.55 -31.69 56.38
CA ARG A 840 -40.39 -32.30 55.34
C ARG A 840 -41.87 -31.95 55.48
N LYS A 841 -42.35 -31.80 56.72
CA LYS A 841 -43.74 -31.44 57.00
C LYS A 841 -44.05 -30.01 56.56
N GLU A 842 -43.16 -29.07 56.86
CA GLU A 842 -43.28 -27.66 56.44
C GLU A 842 -43.35 -27.51 54.91
N ILE A 843 -42.49 -28.24 54.17
CA ILE A 843 -42.50 -28.25 52.70
C ILE A 843 -43.85 -28.75 52.13
N GLN A 844 -44.50 -29.70 52.82
CA GLN A 844 -45.80 -30.22 52.40
C GLN A 844 -46.93 -29.20 52.65
N ASP A 845 -46.95 -28.59 53.84
CA ASP A 845 -47.95 -27.56 54.20
C ASP A 845 -47.89 -26.34 53.26
N LEU A 846 -46.69 -25.93 52.84
CA LEU A 846 -46.49 -24.84 51.87
C LEU A 846 -46.99 -25.15 50.44
N ARG A 847 -47.18 -26.43 50.08
CA ARG A 847 -47.61 -26.84 48.73
C ARG A 847 -49.12 -27.00 48.58
N THR A 848 -49.82 -27.40 49.64
CA THR A 848 -51.23 -27.82 49.53
C THR A 848 -52.23 -26.83 50.12
N ASN A 849 -51.80 -25.95 51.03
CA ASN A 849 -52.71 -25.10 51.79
C ASN A 849 -52.70 -23.66 51.25
N ALA A 850 -53.88 -23.09 50.97
CA ALA A 850 -53.99 -21.69 50.55
C ALA A 850 -53.66 -20.73 51.71
N ARG A 851 -52.70 -19.82 51.49
CA ARG A 851 -52.35 -18.76 52.45
C ARG A 851 -53.21 -17.51 52.24
N ILE A 852 -53.79 -17.00 53.33
CA ILE A 852 -54.59 -15.77 53.34
C ILE A 852 -53.69 -14.58 53.72
N PHE A 853 -53.55 -13.61 52.83
CA PHE A 853 -52.80 -12.37 53.09
C PHE A 853 -53.73 -11.32 53.72
N GLN A 854 -53.53 -11.03 55.01
CA GLN A 854 -54.35 -10.06 55.77
C GLN A 854 -53.69 -8.69 55.97
N LEU A 855 -52.52 -8.45 55.36
CA LEU A 855 -51.74 -7.23 55.56
C LEU A 855 -52.34 -6.06 54.77
N SER A 856 -52.80 -5.05 55.50
CA SER A 856 -53.36 -3.81 54.95
C SER A 856 -52.32 -2.69 54.77
N LYS A 857 -51.03 -2.96 55.05
CA LYS A 857 -49.92 -2.01 54.98
C LYS A 857 -48.74 -2.58 54.20
N CYS A 858 -48.07 -1.73 53.44
CA CYS A 858 -46.91 -2.07 52.62
C CYS A 858 -45.67 -2.26 53.50
N THR A 859 -44.94 -3.37 53.35
CA THR A 859 -43.76 -3.67 54.17
C THR A 859 -42.63 -2.65 53.96
N ALA A 860 -42.45 -2.12 52.75
CA ALA A 860 -41.37 -1.15 52.44
C ALA A 860 -41.64 0.29 52.92
N CYS A 861 -42.89 0.78 52.85
CA CYS A 861 -43.21 2.18 53.19
C CYS A 861 -44.18 2.35 54.37
N THR A 862 -44.70 1.26 54.94
CA THR A 862 -45.62 1.19 56.10
C THR A 862 -46.99 1.88 55.95
N PHE A 863 -47.24 2.61 54.86
CA PHE A 863 -48.54 3.15 54.50
C PHE A 863 -49.54 2.07 54.06
N THR A 864 -50.83 2.40 54.06
CA THR A 864 -51.90 1.50 53.63
C THR A 864 -51.71 1.03 52.19
N LEU A 865 -52.02 -0.25 51.93
CA LEU A 865 -51.87 -0.84 50.59
C LEU A 865 -52.99 -0.36 49.66
N ASP A 866 -52.57 0.40 48.64
CA ASP A 866 -53.41 0.84 47.52
C ASP A 866 -53.19 -0.11 46.33
N LEU A 867 -54.21 -0.28 45.48
CA LEU A 867 -54.07 -1.08 44.26
C LEU A 867 -53.31 -0.30 43.17
N PRO A 868 -52.41 -0.94 42.38
CA PRO A 868 -52.03 -2.35 42.43
C PRO A 868 -50.97 -2.67 43.51
N ALA A 869 -51.14 -3.83 44.14
CA ALA A 869 -50.27 -4.38 45.18
C ALA A 869 -49.79 -5.80 44.81
N VAL A 870 -48.60 -6.17 45.30
CA VAL A 870 -47.95 -7.47 45.09
C VAL A 870 -47.74 -8.16 46.43
N HIS A 871 -48.10 -9.45 46.51
CA HIS A 871 -48.01 -10.27 47.71
C HIS A 871 -47.12 -11.49 47.45
N PHE A 872 -46.14 -11.73 48.32
CA PHE A 872 -45.24 -12.88 48.24
C PHE A 872 -45.65 -13.99 49.21
N MET A 873 -45.43 -15.25 48.86
CA MET A 873 -45.78 -16.42 49.70
C MET A 873 -45.09 -16.45 51.08
N CYS A 874 -44.03 -15.67 51.27
CA CYS A 874 -43.41 -15.39 52.58
C CYS A 874 -44.23 -14.41 53.45
N MET A 875 -45.46 -14.09 53.07
CA MET A 875 -46.38 -13.13 53.70
C MET A 875 -46.02 -11.65 53.59
N HIS A 876 -44.93 -11.25 52.93
CA HIS A 876 -44.64 -9.82 52.71
C HIS A 876 -45.46 -9.22 51.56
N SER A 877 -45.88 -7.97 51.71
CA SER A 877 -46.86 -7.31 50.84
C SER A 877 -46.41 -5.88 50.51
N PHE A 878 -46.40 -5.50 49.23
CA PHE A 878 -45.81 -4.24 48.75
C PHE A 878 -46.73 -3.54 47.74
N HIS A 879 -46.70 -2.20 47.69
CA HIS A 879 -47.24 -1.48 46.52
C HIS A 879 -46.36 -1.77 45.30
N LEU A 880 -46.93 -1.83 44.10
CA LEU A 880 -46.16 -2.01 42.86
C LEU A 880 -45.04 -0.95 42.72
N ARG A 881 -45.35 0.32 42.99
CA ARG A 881 -44.39 1.44 43.01
C ARG A 881 -43.26 1.32 44.03
N CYS A 882 -43.41 0.50 45.07
CA CYS A 882 -42.40 0.30 46.11
C CYS A 882 -41.52 -0.93 45.87
N LEU A 883 -41.82 -1.73 44.83
CA LEU A 883 -41.13 -2.98 44.53
C LEU A 883 -39.95 -2.79 43.53
N GLY A 884 -39.93 -1.68 42.81
CA GLY A 884 -38.92 -1.38 41.78
C GLY A 884 -38.98 -2.36 40.60
N ASP A 885 -37.90 -2.43 39.82
CA ASP A 885 -37.83 -3.27 38.61
C ASP A 885 -37.81 -4.79 38.88
N ASN A 886 -37.70 -5.21 40.15
CA ASN A 886 -37.56 -6.61 40.56
C ASN A 886 -38.89 -7.21 41.05
N GLU A 887 -39.91 -7.23 40.18
CA GLU A 887 -41.27 -7.73 40.51
C GLU A 887 -41.35 -9.22 40.94
N LYS A 888 -40.24 -9.98 40.85
CA LYS A 888 -40.22 -11.45 40.99
C LYS A 888 -39.71 -11.97 42.35
N GLU A 889 -39.08 -11.14 43.17
CA GLU A 889 -38.48 -11.58 44.45
C GLU A 889 -38.85 -10.65 45.61
N CYS A 890 -39.11 -11.22 46.80
CA CYS A 890 -39.39 -10.44 48.01
C CYS A 890 -38.09 -9.81 48.55
N PRO A 891 -37.96 -8.49 48.67
CA PRO A 891 -36.72 -7.84 49.12
C PRO A 891 -36.19 -8.34 50.46
N GLU A 892 -37.06 -8.54 51.46
CA GLU A 892 -36.68 -8.97 52.81
C GLU A 892 -36.10 -10.40 52.87
N CYS A 893 -36.71 -11.34 52.16
CA CYS A 893 -36.31 -12.76 52.23
C CYS A 893 -35.31 -13.16 51.13
N ALA A 894 -35.21 -12.36 50.06
CA ALA A 894 -34.25 -12.58 48.98
C ALA A 894 -32.80 -12.77 49.45
N PRO A 895 -32.21 -11.97 50.37
CA PRO A 895 -30.82 -12.17 50.78
C PRO A 895 -30.57 -13.53 51.46
N GLU A 896 -31.48 -13.98 52.32
CA GLU A 896 -31.33 -15.26 53.02
C GLU A 896 -31.55 -16.45 52.07
N TYR A 897 -32.58 -16.42 51.23
CA TYR A 897 -32.76 -17.43 50.19
C TYR A 897 -31.63 -17.45 49.17
N ARG A 898 -31.05 -16.29 48.82
CA ARG A 898 -29.85 -16.22 47.95
C ARG A 898 -28.64 -16.83 48.64
N SER A 899 -28.41 -16.58 49.93
CA SER A 899 -27.33 -17.23 50.70
C SER A 899 -27.46 -18.77 50.72
N ILE A 900 -28.68 -19.28 50.91
CA ILE A 900 -28.95 -20.73 50.86
C ILE A 900 -28.75 -21.28 49.44
N LEU A 901 -29.22 -20.57 48.41
CA LEU A 901 -29.02 -20.95 47.01
C LEU A 901 -27.55 -20.90 46.59
N GLU A 902 -26.79 -19.93 47.07
CA GLU A 902 -25.35 -19.75 46.84
C GLU A 902 -24.53 -20.81 47.57
N THR A 903 -24.89 -21.14 48.81
CA THR A 903 -24.32 -22.28 49.56
C THR A 903 -24.58 -23.60 48.81
N LYS A 904 -25.81 -23.81 48.32
CA LYS A 904 -26.13 -24.95 47.46
C LYS A 904 -25.34 -24.94 46.15
N ARG A 905 -25.15 -23.77 45.52
CA ARG A 905 -24.39 -23.62 44.27
C ARG A 905 -22.90 -23.91 44.47
N ASN A 906 -22.33 -23.47 45.59
CA ASN A 906 -20.97 -23.78 46.01
C ASN A 906 -20.82 -25.27 46.30
N LEU A 907 -21.80 -25.92 46.95
CA LEU A 907 -21.80 -27.38 47.13
C LEU A 907 -21.93 -28.12 45.78
N GLU A 908 -22.74 -27.64 44.84
CA GLU A 908 -22.86 -28.18 43.47
C GLU A 908 -21.62 -27.89 42.59
N GLN A 909 -20.81 -26.87 42.90
CA GLN A 909 -19.52 -26.62 42.26
C GLN A 909 -18.41 -27.48 42.87
N ASN A 910 -18.33 -27.55 44.20
CA ASN A 910 -17.41 -28.45 44.92
C ASN A 910 -17.69 -29.93 44.57
N ALA A 911 -18.93 -30.28 44.21
CA ALA A 911 -19.28 -31.60 43.69
C ALA A 911 -18.67 -31.93 42.31
N ARG A 912 -18.32 -30.91 41.51
CA ARG A 912 -17.69 -31.07 40.20
C ARG A 912 -16.16 -31.14 40.32
N ASP A 913 -15.60 -30.57 41.38
CA ASP A 913 -14.15 -30.51 41.58
C ASP A 913 -13.63 -31.71 42.38
N GLN A 914 -13.47 -32.84 41.68
CA GLN A 914 -12.96 -34.08 42.25
C GLN A 914 -11.57 -33.91 42.88
N ASN A 915 -10.75 -32.99 42.36
CA ASN A 915 -9.39 -32.77 42.83
C ASN A 915 -9.38 -32.16 44.24
N TRP A 916 -10.27 -31.21 44.52
CA TRP A 916 -10.41 -30.62 45.86
C TRP A 916 -10.80 -31.68 46.91
N PHE A 917 -11.74 -32.58 46.57
CA PHE A 917 -12.10 -33.72 47.41
C PHE A 917 -10.90 -34.63 47.70
N PHE A 918 -10.15 -35.05 46.67
CA PHE A 918 -8.96 -35.89 46.86
C PHE A 918 -7.83 -35.18 47.61
N GLN A 919 -7.71 -33.86 47.51
CA GLN A 919 -6.73 -33.07 48.26
C GLN A 919 -7.11 -32.99 49.75
N GLN A 920 -8.39 -32.78 50.07
CA GLN A 920 -8.88 -32.84 51.45
C GLN A 920 -8.72 -34.24 52.04
N LEU A 921 -9.01 -35.29 51.26
CA LEU A 921 -8.81 -36.69 51.66
C LEU A 921 -7.34 -36.99 52.00
N LYS A 922 -6.40 -36.55 51.15
CA LYS A 922 -4.95 -36.74 51.36
C LYS A 922 -4.41 -35.97 52.57
N ASN A 923 -4.99 -34.82 52.89
CA ASN A 923 -4.54 -33.98 54.00
C ASN A 923 -5.22 -34.34 55.34
N SER A 924 -6.34 -35.06 55.31
CA SER A 924 -7.03 -35.55 56.51
C SER A 924 -6.36 -36.78 57.12
N LYS A 925 -6.23 -36.80 58.45
CA LYS A 925 -5.75 -38.00 59.17
C LYS A 925 -6.76 -39.16 59.16
N ASP A 926 -8.05 -38.84 59.05
CA ASP A 926 -9.13 -39.80 58.83
C ASP A 926 -9.89 -39.44 57.55
N GLY A 927 -9.55 -40.12 56.47
CA GLY A 927 -10.22 -39.96 55.19
C GLY A 927 -11.65 -40.51 55.16
N PHE A 928 -12.02 -41.44 56.06
CA PHE A 928 -13.37 -42.00 56.07
C PHE A 928 -14.40 -40.96 56.52
N SER A 929 -14.09 -40.18 57.56
CA SER A 929 -14.92 -39.06 58.00
C SER A 929 -15.14 -38.01 56.88
N VAL A 930 -14.10 -37.71 56.09
CA VAL A 930 -14.22 -36.80 54.93
C VAL A 930 -15.16 -37.37 53.86
N ILE A 931 -15.05 -38.67 53.55
CA ILE A 931 -15.94 -39.35 52.59
C ILE A 931 -17.40 -39.32 53.08
N ALA A 932 -17.63 -39.59 54.37
CA ALA A 932 -18.96 -39.62 54.96
C ALA A 932 -19.66 -38.25 54.91
N ASP A 933 -18.94 -37.16 55.21
CA ASP A 933 -19.46 -35.79 55.13
C ASP A 933 -19.82 -35.37 53.69
N TYR A 934 -18.95 -35.69 52.71
CA TYR A 934 -19.23 -35.43 51.29
C TYR A 934 -20.43 -36.26 50.77
N PHE A 935 -20.58 -37.50 51.24
CA PHE A 935 -21.74 -38.33 50.91
C PHE A 935 -23.04 -37.77 51.52
N GLY A 936 -23.01 -37.38 52.80
CA GLY A 936 -24.14 -36.74 53.48
C GLY A 936 -24.60 -35.43 52.83
N LYS A 937 -23.67 -34.67 52.23
CA LYS A 937 -23.95 -33.45 51.46
C LYS A 937 -24.48 -33.72 50.05
N GLY A 938 -24.69 -34.97 49.65
CA GLY A 938 -25.33 -35.36 48.39
C GLY A 938 -24.47 -35.20 47.13
N VAL A 939 -23.19 -34.87 47.29
CA VAL A 939 -22.22 -34.57 46.22
C VAL A 939 -22.08 -35.74 45.22
N VAL A 940 -22.11 -36.97 45.72
CA VAL A 940 -21.80 -38.19 44.94
C VAL A 940 -23.01 -38.73 44.14
N SER A 941 -24.19 -38.11 44.26
CA SER A 941 -25.47 -38.75 43.89
C SER A 941 -26.07 -38.43 42.51
N LYS A 942 -25.34 -37.76 41.61
CA LYS A 942 -25.82 -37.44 40.24
C LYS A 942 -24.83 -37.82 39.14
N THR A 943 -24.84 -39.08 38.74
CA THR A 943 -24.30 -39.52 37.44
C THR A 943 -25.28 -39.14 36.33
N GLY A 944 -24.83 -38.36 35.34
CA GLY A 944 -25.68 -37.86 34.26
C GLY A 944 -26.06 -38.92 33.23
N THR A 945 -27.24 -38.74 32.63
CA THR A 945 -27.64 -39.37 31.36
C THR A 945 -28.05 -38.27 30.39
N ASP A 946 -27.23 -38.03 29.36
CA ASP A 946 -27.52 -37.03 28.33
C ASP A 946 -28.72 -37.45 27.45
N PRO A 947 -29.54 -36.49 26.97
CA PRO A 947 -30.64 -36.78 26.06
C PRO A 947 -30.11 -37.02 24.62
N PRO A 948 -30.61 -38.05 23.91
CA PRO A 948 -30.17 -38.33 22.54
C PRO A 948 -30.75 -37.34 21.51
N GLN A 949 -30.04 -37.21 20.38
CA GLN A 949 -30.37 -36.31 19.28
C GLN A 949 -31.68 -36.69 18.55
N VAL A 950 -32.31 -35.68 17.94
CA VAL A 950 -33.56 -35.79 17.17
C VAL A 950 -33.30 -36.26 15.73
N PRO A 951 -34.03 -37.28 15.23
CA PRO A 951 -34.23 -37.51 13.80
C PRO A 951 -35.60 -36.99 13.31
N SER A 952 -35.66 -36.64 12.03
CA SER A 952 -36.80 -35.97 11.36
C SER A 952 -37.89 -36.90 10.81
N SER A 953 -39.00 -36.29 10.35
CA SER A 953 -40.22 -36.85 9.67
C SER A 953 -41.37 -37.28 10.60
N GLY A 954 -42.65 -37.07 10.26
CA GLY A 954 -43.25 -36.29 9.16
C GLY A 954 -44.76 -36.54 9.02
N GLY A 955 -45.54 -35.52 8.60
CA GLY A 955 -47.00 -35.59 8.36
C GLY A 955 -47.86 -35.72 9.63
N THR A 956 -49.00 -35.04 9.79
CA THR A 956 -49.84 -34.25 8.85
C THR A 956 -50.39 -33.00 9.53
#